data_AF-A0A0F9PGE3-F1
#
_entry.id   AF-A0A0F9PGE3-F1
#
_cell.length_a   1.000
_cell.length_b   1.000
_cell.length_c   1.000
_cell.angle_alpha   90.00
_cell.angle_beta   90.00
_cell.angle_gamma   90.00
#
_symmetry.space_group_name_H-M   'P 1'
#
loop_
_entity.id
_entity.type
_entity.pdbx_description
1 polymer ?
#
loop_
_entity_poly.entity_id
_entity_poly.type
_entity_poly.pdbx_seq_one_letter_code
_entity_poly.pdbx_strand_id
1 'polypeptide(L)'
;MDAPNLHIEEFLKYYYSFEQEPGYAVLLKGKWGTGKTWFINQTLNALAQQDGKYLYVSLYGVTSFEEIEDEFFKQLHPLLSSKSMALTGKIAKGLLKATLKIDLDGDGKADGSVSAQAPELNLPDYLTNTSGFIIVFDDLERASINLESLLGYINHYVEHQGYKVIIVANEEEILAHQEQRDDFKLAYRRIKEKLVGKTFEINPDLSGALVDFITEVKSTSAQELYNKNINLISEVYESSQYQNLRHLKQALWDFERFLSFVSPDASSKEGLLDHLLKIFLILSFEIKSGSILPKDISNFKTAYFSGLLDRDSKKKEETPYQRVSKKYKNVSLRDLLVEESIWIDFFDRGCCSEERVQESLEKSEYYRTENTPDWVRLWHSMDLSDDEFSTALASVENDFFAMKYSELGVVRHVTGIFLWLSKIGLMKKTRREILEFSCSYIDHLKETGNLNSQVSNKPRFREYESWGGLGFHEKESDEFKELNKCIDRLSEQAVIEDYPTAGDELIHLISEDPKLFYRKVVLCNDSDNIYYEIPIFQYIDSEKFVEAFVSAMPDSRNTICYAFSERYKFDNFNTSLLPELEWLRNVIRLLEEKRQLFEGKISGYQLQSYINTYFRPAAEALEQFEANKQSQSDS
;
A
#
# COMPACT_ATOMS: atom_id res chain seq x y z
N MET A 1 4.77 -40.10 -0.75
CA MET A 1 4.34 -39.53 0.54
C MET A 1 2.85 -39.76 0.61
N ASP A 2 2.35 -40.30 1.72
CA ASP A 2 0.92 -40.51 1.90
C ASP A 2 0.19 -39.15 1.81
N ALA A 3 -1.02 -39.14 1.23
CA ALA A 3 -1.81 -37.92 1.13
C ALA A 3 -2.02 -37.33 2.55
N PRO A 4 -1.80 -36.02 2.74
CA PRO A 4 -1.98 -35.40 4.05
C PRO A 4 -3.42 -35.63 4.54
N ASN A 5 -3.56 -35.91 5.84
CA ASN A 5 -4.84 -36.13 6.51
C ASN A 5 -5.60 -37.43 6.14
N LEU A 6 -5.00 -38.37 5.40
CA LEU A 6 -5.67 -39.65 5.05
C LEU A 6 -6.20 -40.41 6.28
N HIS A 7 -5.41 -40.49 7.36
CA HIS A 7 -5.82 -41.11 8.61
C HIS A 7 -7.06 -40.44 9.26
N ILE A 8 -7.25 -39.14 9.03
CA ILE A 8 -8.41 -38.39 9.51
C ILE A 8 -9.63 -38.77 8.66
N GLU A 9 -9.46 -38.85 7.34
CA GLU A 9 -10.52 -39.28 6.42
C GLU A 9 -11.02 -40.70 6.74
N GLU A 10 -10.10 -41.64 6.96
CA GLU A 10 -10.39 -43.01 7.37
C GLU A 10 -11.15 -43.04 8.70
N PHE A 11 -10.71 -42.26 9.69
CA PHE A 11 -11.41 -42.16 10.96
C PHE A 11 -12.81 -41.56 10.83
N LEU A 12 -12.98 -40.51 10.03
CA LEU A 12 -14.29 -39.90 9.83
C LEU A 12 -15.25 -40.88 9.14
N LYS A 13 -14.80 -41.65 8.15
CA LYS A 13 -15.61 -42.72 7.54
C LYS A 13 -16.05 -43.76 8.58
N TYR A 14 -15.13 -44.18 9.45
CA TYR A 14 -15.44 -45.09 10.56
C TYR A 14 -16.46 -44.46 11.53
N TYR A 15 -16.27 -43.21 11.93
CA TYR A 15 -17.19 -42.49 12.83
C TYR A 15 -18.59 -42.31 12.22
N TYR A 16 -18.67 -41.99 10.92
CA TYR A 16 -19.93 -41.89 10.19
C TYR A 16 -20.69 -43.23 10.14
N SER A 17 -19.99 -44.36 10.17
CA SER A 17 -20.58 -45.69 10.10
C SER A 17 -21.26 -46.19 11.39
N PHE A 18 -21.13 -45.49 12.52
CA PHE A 18 -21.71 -45.99 13.78
C PHE A 18 -23.22 -46.12 13.72
N GLU A 19 -23.73 -47.30 14.06
CA GLU A 19 -25.17 -47.54 14.21
C GLU A 19 -25.68 -47.07 15.58
N GLN A 20 -24.80 -46.99 16.57
CA GLN A 20 -25.09 -46.52 17.93
C GLN A 20 -24.58 -45.10 18.16
N GLU A 21 -25.16 -44.43 19.16
CA GLU A 21 -24.78 -43.08 19.56
C GLU A 21 -23.33 -43.09 20.09
N PRO A 22 -22.41 -42.30 19.50
CA PRO A 22 -21.00 -42.29 19.91
C PRO A 22 -20.80 -41.75 21.33
N GLY A 23 -21.67 -40.86 21.80
CA GLY A 23 -21.54 -40.15 23.07
C GLY A 23 -20.37 -39.14 23.11
N TYR A 24 -19.77 -38.81 21.96
CA TYR A 24 -18.71 -37.80 21.88
C TYR A 24 -18.69 -37.11 20.50
N ALA A 25 -18.18 -35.87 20.47
CA ALA A 25 -17.87 -35.13 19.26
C ALA A 25 -16.42 -35.34 18.79
N VAL A 26 -16.18 -35.12 17.50
CA VAL A 26 -14.84 -35.07 16.89
C VAL A 26 -14.44 -33.63 16.65
N LEU A 27 -13.27 -33.22 17.12
CA LEU A 27 -12.70 -31.89 16.87
C LEU A 27 -11.67 -31.95 15.74
N LEU A 28 -11.89 -31.21 14.67
CA LEU A 28 -10.91 -30.93 13.61
C LEU A 28 -10.30 -29.55 13.87
N LYS A 29 -9.04 -29.52 14.29
CA LYS A 29 -8.32 -28.28 14.61
C LYS A 29 -7.26 -27.94 13.58
N GLY A 30 -6.82 -26.68 13.59
CA GLY A 30 -5.73 -26.17 12.76
C GLY A 30 -5.81 -24.66 12.60
N LYS A 31 -4.71 -24.03 12.20
CA LYS A 31 -4.63 -22.58 12.01
C LYS A 31 -5.57 -22.08 10.91
N TRP A 32 -5.77 -20.77 10.83
CA TRP A 32 -6.53 -20.19 9.72
C TRP A 32 -5.85 -20.45 8.38
N GLY A 33 -6.64 -20.81 7.38
CA GLY A 33 -6.15 -21.06 6.03
C GLY A 33 -5.44 -22.41 5.80
N THR A 34 -5.43 -23.33 6.77
CA THR A 34 -4.84 -24.67 6.57
C THR A 34 -5.71 -25.62 5.75
N GLY A 35 -6.95 -25.25 5.43
CA GLY A 35 -7.87 -26.05 4.62
C GLY A 35 -8.90 -26.87 5.41
N LYS A 36 -9.12 -26.61 6.71
CA LYS A 36 -10.11 -27.33 7.55
C LYS A 36 -11.50 -27.43 6.91
N THR A 37 -12.09 -26.29 6.53
CA THR A 37 -13.41 -26.22 5.89
C THR A 37 -13.45 -26.95 4.55
N TRP A 38 -12.37 -26.87 3.77
CA TRP A 38 -12.26 -27.63 2.52
C TRP A 38 -12.25 -29.13 2.80
N PHE A 39 -11.43 -29.58 3.76
CA PHE A 39 -11.31 -30.97 4.15
C PHE A 39 -12.65 -31.55 4.62
N ILE A 40 -13.34 -30.88 5.55
CA ILE A 40 -14.64 -31.37 6.04
C ILE A 40 -15.67 -31.42 4.90
N ASN A 41 -15.75 -30.41 4.05
CA ASN A 41 -16.65 -30.38 2.90
C ASN A 41 -16.40 -31.54 1.93
N GLN A 42 -15.13 -31.89 1.67
CA GLN A 42 -14.81 -33.06 0.84
C GLN A 42 -15.37 -34.35 1.46
N THR A 43 -15.17 -34.56 2.77
CA THR A 43 -15.69 -35.77 3.43
C THR A 43 -17.22 -35.82 3.49
N LEU A 44 -17.89 -34.67 3.68
CA LEU A 44 -19.35 -34.56 3.66
C LEU A 44 -19.93 -34.78 2.27
N ASN A 45 -19.26 -34.28 1.22
CA ASN A 45 -19.65 -34.55 -0.16
C ASN A 45 -19.54 -36.05 -0.47
N ALA A 46 -18.47 -36.71 -0.05
CA ALA A 46 -18.31 -38.16 -0.21
C ALA A 46 -19.39 -38.94 0.57
N LEU A 47 -19.75 -38.49 1.78
CA LEU A 47 -20.86 -39.04 2.56
C LEU A 47 -22.20 -38.88 1.84
N ALA A 48 -22.49 -37.70 1.28
CA ALA A 48 -23.73 -37.42 0.57
C ALA A 48 -23.88 -38.22 -0.73
N GLN A 49 -22.77 -38.51 -1.42
CA GLN A 49 -22.75 -39.41 -2.58
C GLN A 49 -23.13 -40.86 -2.22
N GLN A 50 -23.06 -41.23 -0.94
CA GLN A 50 -23.46 -42.53 -0.41
C GLN A 50 -24.80 -42.44 0.36
N ASP A 51 -25.66 -41.50 -0.03
CA ASP A 51 -26.98 -41.23 0.58
C ASP A 51 -26.93 -40.83 2.07
N GLY A 52 -25.75 -40.52 2.60
CA GLY A 52 -25.59 -39.98 3.94
C GLY A 52 -26.09 -38.54 4.04
N LYS A 53 -26.54 -38.15 5.24
CA LYS A 53 -27.14 -36.84 5.47
C LYS A 53 -26.36 -36.06 6.52
N TYR A 54 -26.32 -34.74 6.36
CA TYR A 54 -25.64 -33.87 7.31
C TYR A 54 -26.33 -32.51 7.43
N LEU A 55 -26.08 -31.83 8.55
CA LEU A 55 -26.37 -30.43 8.79
C LEU A 55 -25.04 -29.71 8.99
N TYR A 56 -24.87 -28.55 8.37
CA TYR A 56 -23.62 -27.78 8.46
C TYR A 56 -23.94 -26.33 8.84
N VAL A 57 -23.29 -25.80 9.88
CA VAL A 57 -23.39 -24.38 10.23
C VAL A 57 -22.00 -23.79 10.37
N SER A 58 -21.78 -22.65 9.71
CA SER A 58 -20.65 -21.78 10.03
C SER A 58 -21.04 -20.89 11.19
N LEU A 59 -20.26 -20.93 12.27
CA LEU A 59 -20.48 -20.14 13.47
C LEU A 59 -19.93 -18.72 13.35
N TYR A 60 -19.36 -18.35 12.20
CA TYR A 60 -18.77 -17.04 12.03
C TYR A 60 -19.80 -15.91 12.19
N GLY A 61 -19.62 -15.09 13.22
CA GLY A 61 -20.52 -13.96 13.50
C GLY A 61 -21.89 -14.36 14.04
N VAL A 62 -22.12 -15.65 14.32
CA VAL A 62 -23.39 -16.14 14.88
C VAL A 62 -23.55 -15.59 16.30
N THR A 63 -24.71 -14.99 16.57
CA THR A 63 -24.97 -14.24 17.82
C THR A 63 -25.92 -14.93 18.79
N SER A 64 -26.75 -15.87 18.34
CA SER A 64 -27.67 -16.64 19.18
C SER A 64 -27.86 -18.08 18.69
N PHE A 65 -28.34 -18.96 19.58
CA PHE A 65 -28.69 -20.33 19.20
C PHE A 65 -29.82 -20.39 18.16
N GLU A 66 -30.69 -19.39 18.12
CA GLU A 66 -31.80 -19.33 17.16
C GLU A 66 -31.29 -19.18 15.73
N GLU A 67 -30.17 -18.47 15.52
CA GLU A 67 -29.53 -18.36 14.19
C GLU A 67 -28.98 -19.71 13.70
N ILE A 68 -28.46 -20.54 14.61
CA ILE A 68 -28.02 -21.91 14.32
C ILE A 68 -29.23 -22.76 13.89
N GLU A 69 -30.31 -22.70 14.67
CA GLU A 69 -31.55 -23.42 14.39
C GLU A 69 -32.22 -22.96 13.08
N ASP A 70 -32.18 -21.66 12.78
CA ASP A 70 -32.62 -21.10 11.50
C ASP A 70 -31.85 -21.71 10.33
N GLU A 71 -30.54 -21.91 10.48
CA GLU A 71 -29.71 -22.48 9.43
C GLU A 71 -30.00 -23.97 9.21
N PHE A 72 -30.15 -24.74 10.29
CA PHE A 72 -30.57 -26.14 10.20
C PHE A 72 -31.98 -26.27 9.59
N PHE A 73 -32.91 -25.39 9.97
CA PHE A 73 -34.27 -25.40 9.41
C PHE A 73 -34.27 -25.17 7.89
N LYS A 74 -33.45 -24.23 7.38
CA LYS A 74 -33.34 -23.98 5.93
C LYS A 74 -32.83 -25.20 5.17
N GLN A 75 -31.87 -25.93 5.75
CA GLN A 75 -31.29 -27.13 5.13
C GLN A 75 -32.29 -28.30 5.09
N LEU A 76 -33.12 -28.43 6.12
CA LEU A 76 -34.16 -29.47 6.19
C LEU A 76 -35.38 -29.15 5.33
N HIS A 77 -35.66 -27.87 5.04
CA HIS A 77 -36.82 -27.44 4.27
C HIS A 77 -36.49 -26.50 3.08
N PRO A 78 -35.74 -26.95 2.05
CA PRO A 78 -35.31 -26.09 0.94
C PRO A 78 -36.45 -25.44 0.14
N LEU A 79 -37.63 -26.07 0.08
CA LEU A 79 -38.79 -25.54 -0.65
C LEU A 79 -39.51 -24.41 0.13
N LEU A 80 -39.35 -24.36 1.46
CA LEU A 80 -39.94 -23.34 2.33
C LEU A 80 -39.00 -22.12 2.51
N SER A 81 -37.76 -22.19 2.01
CA SER A 81 -36.73 -21.16 2.18
C SER A 81 -36.55 -20.21 0.98
N SER A 82 -37.42 -20.28 -0.03
CA SER A 82 -37.35 -19.35 -1.19
C SER A 82 -37.49 -17.89 -0.75
N LYS A 83 -36.76 -16.98 -1.43
CA LYS A 83 -36.60 -15.55 -1.06
C LYS A 83 -37.92 -14.79 -0.80
N SER A 84 -39.04 -15.21 -1.40
CA SER A 84 -40.37 -14.63 -1.18
C SER A 84 -41.09 -15.14 0.06
N MET A 85 -40.76 -16.33 0.58
CA MET A 85 -41.30 -16.88 1.83
C MET A 85 -40.43 -16.61 3.06
N ALA A 86 -39.12 -16.41 2.88
CA ALA A 86 -38.18 -16.09 3.96
C ALA A 86 -38.54 -14.80 4.74
N LEU A 87 -39.24 -13.86 4.10
CA LEU A 87 -39.72 -12.62 4.75
C LEU A 87 -41.01 -12.84 5.58
N THR A 88 -41.82 -13.84 5.24
CA THR A 88 -43.12 -14.12 5.88
C THR A 88 -43.03 -15.25 6.92
N GLY A 89 -42.03 -16.11 6.83
CA GLY A 89 -41.79 -17.26 7.72
C GLY A 89 -41.18 -16.94 9.09
N LYS A 90 -41.08 -15.65 9.49
CA LYS A 90 -40.68 -15.25 10.85
C LYS A 90 -41.74 -15.52 11.92
N ILE A 91 -42.89 -16.10 11.55
CA ILE A 91 -44.02 -16.36 12.45
C ILE A 91 -44.46 -17.83 12.33
N ALA A 92 -43.59 -18.74 12.78
CA ALA A 92 -43.98 -20.10 13.19
C ALA A 92 -42.96 -20.74 14.13
N LYS A 93 -42.23 -19.95 14.93
CA LYS A 93 -41.30 -20.46 15.94
C LYS A 93 -41.77 -20.00 17.32
N GLY A 94 -42.29 -20.95 18.11
CA GLY A 94 -42.43 -20.74 19.55
C GLY A 94 -41.05 -20.40 20.12
N LEU A 95 -40.96 -19.30 20.88
CA LEU A 95 -39.73 -18.89 21.55
C LEU A 95 -39.23 -20.01 22.47
N LEU A 96 -38.22 -20.77 22.05
CA LEU A 96 -37.41 -21.60 22.94
C LEU A 96 -36.32 -20.71 23.56
N LYS A 97 -36.63 -20.10 24.72
CA LYS A 97 -35.58 -19.51 25.56
C LYS A 97 -34.82 -20.65 26.25
N ALA A 98 -33.77 -21.14 25.61
CA ALA A 98 -32.88 -22.16 26.16
C ALA A 98 -31.90 -21.54 27.16
N THR A 99 -32.13 -21.76 28.46
CA THR A 99 -31.16 -21.44 29.51
C THR A 99 -30.34 -22.69 29.82
N LEU A 100 -29.07 -22.73 29.42
CA LEU A 100 -28.16 -23.84 29.66
C LEU A 100 -27.62 -23.78 31.10
N LYS A 101 -27.69 -24.89 31.84
CA LYS A 101 -26.99 -25.07 33.11
C LYS A 101 -25.65 -25.75 32.81
N ILE A 102 -24.55 -25.10 33.14
CA ILE A 102 -23.19 -25.64 32.98
C ILE A 102 -22.64 -25.95 34.37
N ASP A 103 -22.32 -27.21 34.62
CA ASP A 103 -21.59 -27.69 35.82
C ASP A 103 -20.08 -27.61 35.52
N LEU A 104 -19.46 -26.55 36.04
CA LEU A 104 -18.08 -26.14 35.74
C LEU A 104 -17.06 -26.81 36.67
N ASP A 105 -17.44 -27.21 37.87
CA ASP A 105 -16.57 -27.82 38.88
C ASP A 105 -16.73 -29.33 39.08
N GLY A 106 -17.79 -29.94 38.52
CA GLY A 106 -18.02 -31.38 38.54
C GLY A 106 -18.57 -31.90 39.87
N ASP A 107 -19.14 -31.05 40.72
CA ASP A 107 -19.75 -31.45 41.98
C ASP A 107 -21.21 -31.93 41.84
N GLY A 108 -21.78 -31.87 40.63
CA GLY A 108 -23.18 -32.21 40.35
C GLY A 108 -24.16 -31.05 40.60
N LYS A 109 -23.68 -29.82 40.78
CA LYS A 109 -24.46 -28.58 40.92
C LYS A 109 -24.02 -27.54 39.88
N ALA A 110 -24.88 -26.55 39.63
CA ALA A 110 -24.61 -25.50 38.67
C ALA A 110 -23.94 -24.29 39.37
N ASP A 111 -22.72 -23.94 38.97
CA ASP A 111 -21.91 -22.87 39.59
C ASP A 111 -22.27 -21.45 39.12
N GLY A 112 -23.15 -21.34 38.13
CA GLY A 112 -23.67 -20.07 37.63
C GLY A 112 -25.13 -20.21 37.21
N SER A 113 -25.97 -19.27 37.65
CA SER A 113 -27.37 -19.17 37.21
C SER A 113 -27.63 -17.80 36.60
N VAL A 114 -27.95 -17.76 35.31
CA VAL A 114 -28.72 -16.65 34.74
C VAL A 114 -30.17 -17.11 34.73
N SER A 115 -30.95 -16.57 35.69
CA SER A 115 -32.38 -16.77 35.95
C SER A 115 -32.94 -18.20 35.78
N ALA A 116 -33.25 -18.78 36.93
CA ALA A 116 -33.82 -20.10 37.14
C ALA A 116 -35.16 -20.35 36.43
N GLN A 117 -35.18 -21.33 35.54
CA GLN A 117 -36.16 -22.42 35.36
C GLN A 117 -35.66 -23.22 34.14
N ALA A 118 -35.40 -24.52 34.29
CA ALA A 118 -34.92 -25.35 33.19
C ALA A 118 -36.07 -25.64 32.22
N PRO A 119 -36.01 -25.24 30.94
CA PRO A 119 -36.82 -25.86 29.92
C PRO A 119 -36.13 -27.14 29.45
N GLU A 120 -36.91 -28.20 29.22
CA GLU A 120 -36.48 -29.25 28.31
C GLU A 120 -36.24 -28.61 26.93
N LEU A 121 -35.00 -28.68 26.46
CA LEU A 121 -34.67 -28.43 25.06
C LEU A 121 -35.27 -29.58 24.24
N ASN A 122 -36.58 -29.52 23.98
CA ASN A 122 -37.16 -30.36 22.95
C ASN A 122 -36.63 -29.87 21.61
N LEU A 123 -36.09 -30.79 20.82
CA LEU A 123 -35.85 -30.56 19.40
C LEU A 123 -37.11 -29.90 18.83
N PRO A 124 -37.00 -28.75 18.15
CA PRO A 124 -38.10 -28.26 17.35
C PRO A 124 -38.69 -29.42 16.53
N ASP A 125 -40.01 -29.56 16.47
CA ASP A 125 -40.69 -30.73 15.88
C ASP A 125 -40.19 -31.09 14.46
N TYR A 126 -39.59 -30.14 13.75
CA TYR A 126 -38.99 -30.32 12.44
C TYR A 126 -37.67 -31.12 12.42
N LEU A 127 -36.99 -31.31 13.56
CA LEU A 127 -35.76 -32.12 13.72
C LEU A 127 -36.06 -33.55 14.23
N THR A 128 -37.32 -33.96 14.30
CA THR A 128 -37.69 -35.31 14.79
C THR A 128 -37.34 -36.45 13.82
N ASN A 129 -36.98 -36.13 12.56
CA ASN A 129 -36.61 -37.08 11.51
C ASN A 129 -35.13 -36.99 11.07
N THR A 130 -34.25 -36.47 11.93
CA THR A 130 -32.80 -36.32 11.63
C THR A 130 -31.92 -37.40 12.24
N SER A 131 -32.50 -38.52 12.68
CA SER A 131 -31.72 -39.71 13.09
C SER A 131 -30.75 -40.12 11.97
N GLY A 132 -29.46 -40.24 12.31
CA GLY A 132 -28.39 -40.57 11.37
C GLY A 132 -27.71 -39.39 10.68
N PHE A 133 -28.17 -38.14 10.88
CA PHE A 133 -27.45 -36.97 10.36
C PHE A 133 -26.14 -36.74 11.10
N ILE A 134 -25.12 -36.29 10.37
CA ILE A 134 -23.91 -35.70 10.94
C ILE A 134 -24.14 -34.20 11.13
N ILE A 135 -23.80 -33.64 12.29
CA ILE A 135 -23.89 -32.19 12.52
C ILE A 135 -22.48 -31.60 12.55
N VAL A 136 -22.25 -30.56 11.75
CA VAL A 136 -20.96 -29.85 11.69
C VAL A 136 -21.13 -28.43 12.17
N PHE A 137 -20.33 -28.06 13.17
CA PHE A 137 -20.16 -26.71 13.69
C PHE A 137 -18.78 -26.19 13.28
N ASP A 138 -18.71 -25.33 12.26
CA ASP A 138 -17.47 -24.78 11.72
C ASP A 138 -17.15 -23.37 12.25
N ASP A 139 -15.88 -22.97 12.27
CA ASP A 139 -15.39 -21.68 12.79
C ASP A 139 -15.78 -21.39 14.26
N LEU A 140 -15.66 -22.39 15.15
CA LEU A 140 -16.05 -22.25 16.57
C LEU A 140 -15.45 -21.01 17.26
N GLU A 141 -14.20 -20.66 16.96
CA GLU A 141 -13.49 -19.54 17.58
C GLU A 141 -14.04 -18.16 17.19
N ARG A 142 -14.89 -18.10 16.14
CA ARG A 142 -15.40 -16.83 15.59
C ARG A 142 -16.89 -16.63 15.85
N ALA A 143 -17.48 -17.45 16.72
CA ALA A 143 -18.82 -17.23 17.24
C ALA A 143 -18.86 -15.98 18.14
N SER A 144 -19.94 -15.20 18.05
CA SER A 144 -20.18 -14.09 18.99
C SER A 144 -20.87 -14.55 20.27
N ILE A 145 -21.42 -15.77 20.28
CA ILE A 145 -21.94 -16.45 21.47
C ILE A 145 -20.78 -16.76 22.41
N ASN A 146 -21.01 -16.68 23.73
CA ASN A 146 -20.07 -17.14 24.73
C ASN A 146 -19.66 -18.61 24.49
N LEU A 147 -18.36 -18.88 24.42
CA LEU A 147 -17.84 -20.19 24.02
C LEU A 147 -18.28 -21.33 24.94
N GLU A 148 -18.31 -21.12 26.27
CA GLU A 148 -18.74 -22.17 27.23
C GLU A 148 -20.21 -22.51 27.00
N SER A 149 -21.05 -21.50 26.78
CA SER A 149 -22.46 -21.68 26.44
C SER A 149 -22.64 -22.41 25.12
N LEU A 150 -21.83 -22.08 24.11
CA LEU A 150 -21.87 -22.74 22.81
C LEU A 150 -21.42 -24.20 22.88
N LEU A 151 -20.36 -24.51 23.62
CA LEU A 151 -19.92 -25.89 23.84
C LEU A 151 -20.96 -26.70 24.64
N GLY A 152 -21.60 -26.09 25.64
CA GLY A 152 -22.72 -26.71 26.35
C GLY A 152 -23.91 -27.00 25.44
N TYR A 153 -24.23 -26.07 24.53
CA TYR A 153 -25.26 -26.25 23.50
C TYR A 153 -24.91 -27.41 22.56
N ILE A 154 -23.66 -27.50 22.10
CA ILE A 154 -23.19 -28.60 21.26
C ILE A 154 -23.24 -29.94 22.01
N ASN A 155 -22.86 -29.96 23.30
CA ASN A 155 -22.91 -31.17 24.13
C ASN A 155 -24.32 -31.74 24.25
N HIS A 156 -25.34 -30.89 24.23
CA HIS A 156 -26.72 -31.34 24.23
C HIS A 156 -27.06 -32.20 23.00
N TYR A 157 -26.56 -31.85 21.81
CA TYR A 157 -26.74 -32.69 20.61
C TYR A 157 -26.01 -34.04 20.72
N VAL A 158 -24.88 -34.08 21.41
CA VAL A 158 -24.06 -35.29 21.56
C VAL A 158 -24.63 -36.23 22.62
N GLU A 159 -24.77 -35.76 23.86
CA GLU A 159 -25.12 -36.61 25.01
C GLU A 159 -26.62 -36.92 25.11
N HIS A 160 -27.47 -35.93 24.84
CA HIS A 160 -28.91 -36.08 25.06
C HIS A 160 -29.67 -36.49 23.81
N GLN A 161 -29.11 -36.24 22.62
CA GLN A 161 -29.77 -36.49 21.35
C GLN A 161 -29.02 -37.48 20.45
N GLY A 162 -27.84 -37.93 20.88
CA GLY A 162 -27.12 -39.03 20.22
C GLY A 162 -26.49 -38.70 18.87
N TYR A 163 -26.40 -37.42 18.49
CA TYR A 163 -25.86 -37.04 17.19
C TYR A 163 -24.36 -37.28 17.10
N LYS A 164 -23.94 -37.65 15.89
CA LYS A 164 -22.53 -37.58 15.49
C LYS A 164 -22.20 -36.13 15.17
N VAL A 165 -21.32 -35.55 15.96
CA VAL A 165 -20.97 -34.13 15.86
C VAL A 165 -19.51 -33.94 15.48
N ILE A 166 -19.27 -33.07 14.51
CA ILE A 166 -17.96 -32.56 14.16
C ILE A 166 -17.89 -31.08 14.51
N ILE A 167 -16.83 -30.74 15.24
CA ILE A 167 -16.49 -29.36 15.57
C ILE A 167 -15.25 -29.02 14.76
N VAL A 168 -15.27 -27.89 14.04
CA VAL A 168 -14.10 -27.38 13.33
C VAL A 168 -13.70 -26.06 13.95
N ALA A 169 -12.42 -25.92 14.30
CA ALA A 169 -11.95 -24.77 15.05
C ALA A 169 -10.49 -24.42 14.79
N ASN A 170 -10.12 -23.17 15.02
CA ASN A 170 -8.76 -22.78 15.33
C ASN A 170 -8.56 -22.75 16.86
N GLU A 171 -8.13 -23.87 17.43
CA GLU A 171 -7.96 -24.02 18.88
C GLU A 171 -6.90 -23.06 19.46
N GLU A 172 -5.88 -22.69 18.68
CA GLU A 172 -4.88 -21.71 19.15
C GLU A 172 -5.51 -20.34 19.40
N GLU A 173 -6.40 -19.89 18.51
CA GLU A 173 -7.09 -18.59 18.65
C GLU A 173 -8.08 -18.59 19.82
N ILE A 174 -8.77 -19.72 20.05
CA ILE A 174 -9.61 -19.91 21.24
C ILE A 174 -8.80 -19.67 22.53
N LEU A 175 -7.57 -20.19 22.57
CA LEU A 175 -6.69 -20.10 23.72
C LEU A 175 -5.95 -18.76 23.82
N ALA A 176 -5.71 -18.09 22.68
CA ALA A 176 -5.03 -16.80 22.57
C ALA A 176 -5.93 -15.62 22.95
N HIS A 177 -7.21 -15.62 22.54
CA HIS A 177 -8.16 -14.54 22.85
C HIS A 177 -8.43 -14.34 24.35
N GLN A 178 -8.00 -15.26 25.21
CA GLN A 178 -8.25 -15.26 26.65
C GLN A 178 -6.98 -15.44 27.50
N GLU A 179 -5.84 -14.95 27.02
CA GLU A 179 -4.53 -15.10 27.67
C GLU A 179 -4.41 -14.57 29.11
N GLN A 180 -5.38 -13.78 29.59
CA GLN A 180 -5.36 -13.20 30.94
C GLN A 180 -6.27 -13.91 31.97
N ARG A 181 -6.91 -15.04 31.62
CA ARG A 181 -7.77 -15.80 32.56
C ARG A 181 -7.42 -17.29 32.55
N ASP A 182 -6.56 -17.71 33.47
CA ASP A 182 -6.24 -19.13 33.67
C ASP A 182 -7.49 -19.99 33.91
N ASP A 183 -8.50 -19.42 34.59
CA ASP A 183 -9.79 -20.04 34.84
C ASP A 183 -10.52 -20.44 33.55
N PHE A 184 -10.47 -19.62 32.51
CA PHE A 184 -11.10 -19.93 31.23
C PHE A 184 -10.39 -21.08 30.51
N LYS A 185 -9.05 -21.08 30.48
CA LYS A 185 -8.29 -22.17 29.85
C LYS A 185 -8.59 -23.51 30.54
N LEU A 186 -8.74 -23.50 31.87
CA LEU A 186 -9.16 -24.66 32.64
C LEU A 186 -10.60 -25.07 32.33
N ALA A 187 -11.55 -24.13 32.30
CA ALA A 187 -12.94 -24.39 31.97
C ALA A 187 -13.11 -24.99 30.56
N TYR A 188 -12.47 -24.39 29.55
CA TYR A 188 -12.45 -24.91 28.19
C TYR A 188 -11.91 -26.35 28.12
N ARG A 189 -10.79 -26.62 28.80
CA ARG A 189 -10.21 -27.99 28.83
C ARG A 189 -11.16 -29.00 29.46
N ARG A 190 -11.84 -28.65 30.56
CA ARG A 190 -12.83 -29.51 31.21
C ARG A 190 -14.04 -29.80 30.33
N ILE A 191 -14.59 -28.77 29.69
CA ILE A 191 -15.73 -28.93 28.78
C ILE A 191 -15.32 -29.77 27.56
N LYS A 192 -14.14 -29.49 26.97
CA LYS A 192 -13.58 -30.25 25.86
C LYS A 192 -13.37 -31.73 26.22
N GLU A 193 -12.84 -32.03 27.40
CA GLU A 193 -12.63 -33.41 27.87
C GLU A 193 -13.93 -34.21 27.94
N LYS A 194 -15.03 -33.59 28.38
CA LYS A 194 -16.36 -34.22 28.43
C LYS A 194 -16.96 -34.38 27.03
N LEU A 195 -16.88 -33.35 26.19
CA LEU A 195 -17.56 -33.30 24.88
C LEU A 195 -16.81 -34.02 23.76
N VAL A 196 -15.48 -33.90 23.70
CA VAL A 196 -14.67 -34.26 22.54
C VAL A 196 -13.87 -35.54 22.80
N GLY A 197 -14.24 -36.63 22.11
CA GLY A 197 -13.58 -37.92 22.27
C GLY A 197 -12.31 -38.06 21.43
N LYS A 198 -12.22 -37.33 20.30
CA LYS A 198 -11.05 -37.32 19.41
C LYS A 198 -10.78 -35.91 18.88
N THR A 199 -9.51 -35.52 18.87
CA THR A 199 -9.02 -34.29 18.26
C THR A 199 -8.04 -34.65 17.15
N PHE A 200 -8.23 -34.10 15.95
CA PHE A 200 -7.32 -34.25 14.82
C PHE A 200 -6.84 -32.89 14.34
N GLU A 201 -5.57 -32.81 13.97
CA GLU A 201 -4.97 -31.60 13.43
C GLU A 201 -4.88 -31.68 11.91
N ILE A 202 -5.56 -30.77 11.22
CA ILE A 202 -5.57 -30.67 9.77
C ILE A 202 -4.28 -30.03 9.30
N ASN A 203 -3.51 -30.79 8.55
CA ASN A 203 -2.29 -30.32 7.89
C ASN A 203 -2.63 -29.78 6.48
N PRO A 204 -2.03 -28.66 6.05
CA PRO A 204 -2.23 -28.15 4.70
C PRO A 204 -1.78 -29.14 3.63
N ASP A 205 -2.65 -29.43 2.66
CA ASP A 205 -2.26 -30.12 1.43
C ASP A 205 -1.70 -29.13 0.41
N LEU A 206 -0.42 -28.79 0.57
CA LEU A 206 0.24 -27.82 -0.31
C LEU A 206 0.31 -28.30 -1.76
N SER A 207 0.61 -29.59 -1.96
CA SER A 207 0.78 -30.15 -3.31
C SER A 207 -0.54 -30.15 -4.08
N GLY A 208 -1.63 -30.64 -3.47
CA GLY A 208 -2.96 -30.59 -4.07
C GLY A 208 -3.43 -29.15 -4.31
N ALA A 209 -3.26 -28.29 -3.31
CA ALA A 209 -3.67 -26.89 -3.41
C ALA A 209 -2.94 -26.12 -4.53
N LEU A 210 -1.63 -26.34 -4.73
CA LEU A 210 -0.87 -25.68 -5.79
C LEU A 210 -1.37 -26.05 -7.18
N VAL A 211 -1.72 -27.32 -7.42
CA VAL A 211 -2.29 -27.76 -8.70
C VAL A 211 -3.58 -27.01 -9.01
N ASP A 212 -4.48 -26.92 -8.03
CA ASP A 212 -5.74 -26.21 -8.18
C ASP A 212 -5.52 -24.70 -8.38
N PHE A 213 -4.69 -24.08 -7.55
CA PHE A 213 -4.45 -22.63 -7.59
C PHE A 213 -3.82 -22.20 -8.91
N ILE A 214 -2.85 -22.96 -9.44
CA ILE A 214 -2.21 -22.68 -10.72
C ILE A 214 -3.23 -22.82 -11.86
N THR A 215 -4.10 -23.84 -11.82
CA THR A 215 -5.12 -24.05 -12.87
C THR A 215 -6.15 -22.93 -12.93
N GLU A 216 -6.43 -22.25 -11.80
CA GLU A 216 -7.35 -21.12 -11.74
C GLU A 216 -6.76 -19.78 -12.26
N VAL A 217 -5.44 -19.69 -12.44
CA VAL A 217 -4.75 -18.49 -12.97
C VAL A 217 -5.17 -18.29 -14.43
N LYS A 218 -5.42 -17.04 -14.86
CA LYS A 218 -5.93 -16.79 -16.22
C LYS A 218 -4.82 -16.76 -17.26
N SER A 219 -3.67 -16.20 -16.91
CA SER A 219 -2.52 -16.03 -17.79
C SER A 219 -1.75 -17.34 -17.97
N THR A 220 -1.66 -17.82 -19.21
CA THR A 220 -0.88 -19.01 -19.56
C THR A 220 0.61 -18.84 -19.25
N SER A 221 1.18 -17.65 -19.46
CA SER A 221 2.59 -17.41 -19.14
C SER A 221 2.85 -17.45 -17.63
N ALA A 222 1.91 -16.97 -16.81
CA ALA A 222 2.00 -17.10 -15.35
C ALA A 222 1.86 -18.56 -14.91
N GLN A 223 0.95 -19.33 -15.51
CA GLN A 223 0.84 -20.77 -15.25
C GLN A 223 2.14 -21.52 -15.56
N GLU A 224 2.75 -21.27 -16.72
CA GLU A 224 4.04 -21.86 -17.10
C GLU A 224 5.15 -21.50 -16.12
N LEU A 225 5.23 -20.22 -15.73
CA LEU A 225 6.17 -19.74 -14.72
C LEU A 225 5.99 -20.44 -13.38
N TYR A 226 4.75 -20.61 -12.89
CA TYR A 226 4.47 -21.28 -11.62
C TYR A 226 4.78 -22.76 -11.66
N ASN A 227 4.42 -23.46 -12.75
CA ASN A 227 4.75 -24.87 -12.92
C ASN A 227 6.26 -25.10 -12.96
N LYS A 228 7.01 -24.24 -13.68
CA LYS A 228 8.47 -24.25 -13.70
C LYS A 228 9.06 -24.04 -12.29
N ASN A 229 8.43 -23.19 -11.48
CA ASN A 229 8.91 -22.79 -10.16
C ASN A 229 8.16 -23.45 -8.98
N ILE A 230 7.53 -24.61 -9.18
CA ILE A 230 6.68 -25.21 -8.13
C ILE A 230 7.46 -25.49 -6.83
N ASN A 231 8.69 -26.00 -6.95
CA ASN A 231 9.56 -26.27 -5.79
C ASN A 231 9.94 -24.97 -5.07
N LEU A 232 10.24 -23.90 -5.82
CA LEU A 232 10.54 -22.58 -5.26
C LEU A 232 9.36 -22.05 -4.43
N ILE A 233 8.15 -22.15 -4.99
CA ILE A 233 6.91 -21.71 -4.31
C ILE A 233 6.71 -22.52 -3.03
N SER A 234 6.89 -23.84 -3.09
CA SER A 234 6.77 -24.73 -1.92
C SER A 234 7.81 -24.39 -0.84
N GLU A 235 9.08 -24.22 -1.22
CA GLU A 235 10.15 -23.86 -0.29
C GLU A 235 9.89 -22.51 0.41
N VAL A 236 9.43 -21.49 -0.32
CA VAL A 236 9.10 -20.18 0.26
C VAL A 236 7.90 -20.30 1.20
N TYR A 237 6.86 -21.05 0.81
CA TYR A 237 5.70 -21.30 1.66
C TYR A 237 6.07 -22.01 2.96
N GLU A 238 6.90 -23.05 2.90
CA GLU A 238 7.36 -23.79 4.08
C GLU A 238 8.26 -22.92 4.97
N SER A 239 9.20 -22.19 4.38
CA SER A 239 10.08 -21.25 5.09
C SER A 239 9.31 -20.14 5.78
N SER A 240 8.14 -19.75 5.25
CA SER A 240 7.27 -18.75 5.88
C SER A 240 6.73 -19.20 7.24
N GLN A 241 6.66 -20.50 7.52
CA GLN A 241 6.02 -21.08 8.72
C GLN A 241 4.59 -20.56 8.98
N TYR A 242 4.00 -19.86 8.01
CA TYR A 242 2.70 -19.21 8.10
C TYR A 242 1.57 -20.18 7.77
N GLN A 243 1.86 -21.17 6.91
CA GLN A 243 1.02 -22.34 6.63
C GLN A 243 -0.44 -22.01 6.25
N ASN A 244 -0.64 -20.91 5.53
CA ASN A 244 -1.96 -20.44 5.12
C ASN A 244 -2.13 -20.51 3.59
N LEU A 245 -2.84 -21.55 3.11
CA LEU A 245 -3.08 -21.79 1.69
C LEU A 245 -3.93 -20.69 1.03
N ARG A 246 -4.82 -20.04 1.79
CA ARG A 246 -5.61 -18.90 1.27
C ARG A 246 -4.70 -17.75 0.85
N HIS A 247 -3.68 -17.47 1.65
CA HIS A 247 -2.74 -16.39 1.35
C HIS A 247 -1.71 -16.77 0.28
N LEU A 248 -1.36 -18.05 0.15
CA LEU A 248 -0.63 -18.56 -1.01
C LEU A 248 -1.42 -18.34 -2.31
N LYS A 249 -2.69 -18.75 -2.35
CA LYS A 249 -3.57 -18.53 -3.51
C LYS A 249 -3.64 -17.05 -3.89
N GLN A 250 -3.89 -16.18 -2.91
CA GLN A 250 -3.91 -14.74 -3.14
C GLN A 250 -2.57 -14.20 -3.66
N ALA A 251 -1.44 -14.64 -3.09
CA ALA A 251 -0.13 -14.17 -3.53
C ALA A 251 0.17 -14.57 -4.99
N LEU A 252 -0.24 -15.77 -5.44
CA LEU A 252 -0.10 -16.17 -6.85
C LEU A 252 -0.98 -15.34 -7.78
N TRP A 253 -2.20 -14.98 -7.37
CA TRP A 253 -3.07 -14.10 -8.16
C TRP A 253 -2.59 -12.65 -8.18
N ASP A 254 -2.12 -12.14 -7.04
CA ASP A 254 -1.56 -10.80 -6.95
C ASP A 254 -0.27 -10.70 -7.77
N PHE A 255 0.55 -11.76 -7.82
CA PHE A 255 1.73 -11.80 -8.67
C PHE A 255 1.38 -11.87 -10.16
N GLU A 256 0.34 -12.61 -10.56
CA GLU A 256 -0.17 -12.57 -11.95
C GLU A 256 -0.49 -11.13 -12.35
N ARG A 257 -1.12 -10.37 -11.45
CA ARG A 257 -1.37 -8.95 -11.66
C ARG A 257 -0.08 -8.13 -11.68
N PHE A 258 0.91 -8.42 -10.83
CA PHE A 258 2.19 -7.74 -10.87
C PHE A 258 2.90 -7.91 -12.21
N LEU A 259 2.84 -9.11 -12.80
CA LEU A 259 3.43 -9.42 -14.10
C LEU A 259 2.85 -8.56 -15.24
N SER A 260 1.63 -8.02 -15.11
CA SER A 260 1.09 -7.12 -16.13
C SER A 260 1.80 -5.77 -16.22
N PHE A 261 2.65 -5.44 -15.25
CA PHE A 261 3.49 -4.23 -15.24
C PHE A 261 4.94 -4.52 -15.67
N VAL A 262 5.27 -5.78 -15.95
CA VAL A 262 6.61 -6.18 -16.38
C VAL A 262 6.66 -6.20 -17.90
N SER A 263 7.62 -5.48 -18.49
CA SER A 263 7.73 -5.37 -19.93
C SER A 263 8.04 -6.73 -20.58
N PRO A 264 7.69 -6.94 -21.87
CA PRO A 264 8.05 -8.16 -22.59
C PRO A 264 9.56 -8.39 -22.67
N ASP A 265 10.36 -7.32 -22.76
CA ASP A 265 11.83 -7.43 -22.75
C ASP A 265 12.34 -7.95 -21.39
N ALA A 266 11.84 -7.41 -20.27
CA ALA A 266 12.21 -7.88 -18.93
C ALA A 266 11.76 -9.32 -18.68
N SER A 267 10.57 -9.67 -19.15
CA SER A 267 10.03 -11.03 -19.07
C SER A 267 10.88 -12.06 -19.83
N SER A 268 11.64 -11.62 -20.85
CA SER A 268 12.52 -12.48 -21.63
C SER A 268 13.88 -12.77 -20.98
N LYS A 269 14.25 -12.02 -19.92
CA LYS A 269 15.53 -12.22 -19.22
C LYS A 269 15.49 -13.50 -18.39
N GLU A 270 16.45 -14.40 -18.65
CA GLU A 270 16.54 -15.67 -17.95
C GLU A 270 16.73 -15.46 -16.43
N GLY A 271 15.90 -16.11 -15.62
CA GLY A 271 15.96 -16.06 -14.16
C GLY A 271 15.31 -14.82 -13.51
N LEU A 272 15.05 -13.74 -14.25
CA LEU A 272 14.48 -12.50 -13.68
C LEU A 272 13.11 -12.74 -13.04
N LEU A 273 12.18 -13.36 -13.78
CA LEU A 273 10.83 -13.63 -13.27
C LEU A 273 10.82 -14.61 -12.10
N ASP A 274 11.75 -15.57 -12.09
CA ASP A 274 11.90 -16.54 -11.00
C ASP A 274 12.34 -15.83 -9.71
N HIS A 275 13.31 -14.90 -9.80
CA HIS A 275 13.79 -14.08 -8.69
C HIS A 275 12.71 -13.10 -8.19
N LEU A 276 12.01 -12.45 -9.11
CA LEU A 276 10.91 -11.54 -8.81
C LEU A 276 9.75 -12.24 -8.09
N LEU A 277 9.35 -13.44 -8.56
CA LEU A 277 8.35 -14.29 -7.90
C LEU A 277 8.78 -14.63 -6.47
N LYS A 278 10.05 -14.98 -6.28
CA LYS A 278 10.59 -15.33 -4.96
C LYS A 278 10.50 -14.17 -3.97
N ILE A 279 10.94 -12.97 -4.38
CA ILE A 279 10.86 -11.75 -3.56
C ILE A 279 9.40 -11.43 -3.25
N PHE A 280 8.53 -11.48 -4.26
CA PHE A 280 7.11 -11.18 -4.11
C PHE A 280 6.43 -12.06 -3.07
N LEU A 281 6.64 -13.39 -3.15
CA LEU A 281 6.03 -14.34 -2.22
C LEU A 281 6.50 -14.11 -0.78
N ILE A 282 7.79 -13.84 -0.59
CA ILE A 282 8.36 -13.51 0.72
C ILE A 282 7.69 -12.26 1.30
N LEU A 283 7.68 -11.16 0.55
CA LEU A 283 7.08 -9.91 1.02
C LEU A 283 5.58 -10.09 1.31
N SER A 284 4.85 -10.77 0.42
CA SER A 284 3.42 -11.03 0.58
C SER A 284 3.12 -11.85 1.85
N PHE A 285 3.90 -12.91 2.12
CA PHE A 285 3.68 -13.73 3.31
C PHE A 285 4.01 -13.00 4.61
N GLU A 286 5.13 -12.25 4.66
CA GLU A 286 5.50 -11.51 5.87
C GLU A 286 4.56 -10.33 6.16
N ILE A 287 3.99 -9.71 5.12
CA ILE A 287 2.96 -8.68 5.28
C ILE A 287 1.66 -9.31 5.76
N LYS A 288 1.18 -10.39 5.11
CA LYS A 288 -0.10 -11.03 5.45
C LYS A 288 -0.07 -11.76 6.80
N SER A 289 1.10 -12.19 7.27
CA SER A 289 1.27 -12.71 8.63
C SER A 289 1.32 -11.60 9.70
N GLY A 290 1.40 -10.32 9.29
CA GLY A 290 1.60 -9.19 10.19
C GLY A 290 3.03 -9.08 10.76
N SER A 291 4.00 -9.80 10.20
CA SER A 291 5.40 -9.79 10.66
C SER A 291 6.16 -8.52 10.25
N ILE A 292 5.76 -7.91 9.13
CA ILE A 292 6.19 -6.58 8.67
C ILE A 292 4.99 -5.80 8.12
N LEU A 293 5.06 -4.47 8.14
CA LEU A 293 4.15 -3.60 7.40
C LEU A 293 4.75 -3.26 6.03
N PRO A 294 3.95 -2.93 4.99
CA PRO A 294 4.49 -2.53 3.69
C PRO A 294 5.52 -1.41 3.80
N LYS A 295 5.25 -0.37 4.60
CA LYS A 295 6.17 0.74 4.85
C LYS A 295 7.54 0.33 5.42
N ASP A 296 7.65 -0.84 6.05
CA ASP A 296 8.92 -1.31 6.62
C ASP A 296 9.92 -1.72 5.53
N ILE A 297 9.43 -2.00 4.31
CA ILE A 297 10.26 -2.34 3.14
C ILE A 297 11.24 -1.20 2.82
N SER A 298 10.85 0.06 3.01
CA SER A 298 11.71 1.22 2.71
C SER A 298 13.03 1.23 3.48
N ASN A 299 13.08 0.51 4.60
CA ASN A 299 14.23 0.41 5.50
C ASN A 299 15.07 -0.85 5.27
N PHE A 300 14.69 -1.76 4.38
CA PHE A 300 15.40 -3.03 4.19
C PHE A 300 16.86 -2.82 3.82
N LYS A 301 17.09 -1.96 2.84
CA LYS A 301 18.44 -1.61 2.38
C LYS A 301 19.28 -0.97 3.48
N THR A 302 18.73 0.01 4.20
CA THR A 302 19.42 0.66 5.33
C THR A 302 19.72 -0.32 6.47
N ALA A 303 18.78 -1.22 6.78
CA ALA A 303 18.91 -2.23 7.82
C ALA A 303 19.95 -3.31 7.46
N TYR A 304 20.06 -3.67 6.19
CA TYR A 304 21.13 -4.53 5.69
C TYR A 304 22.51 -3.91 5.95
N PHE A 305 22.72 -2.66 5.51
CA PHE A 305 24.02 -2.00 5.65
C PHE A 305 24.37 -1.68 7.10
N SER A 306 23.41 -1.31 7.94
CA SER A 306 23.67 -1.10 9.37
C SER A 306 24.06 -2.40 10.07
N GLY A 307 23.45 -3.53 9.69
CA GLY A 307 23.79 -4.86 10.20
C GLY A 307 25.22 -5.32 9.90
N LEU A 308 25.82 -4.88 8.79
CA LEU A 308 27.21 -5.18 8.44
C LEU A 308 28.23 -4.46 9.35
N LEU A 309 27.85 -3.28 9.88
CA LEU A 309 28.73 -2.43 10.67
C LEU A 309 28.66 -2.74 12.16
N ASP A 310 27.55 -3.28 12.64
CA ASP A 310 27.31 -3.54 14.06
C ASP A 310 27.84 -4.93 14.46
N ARG A 311 29.14 -5.02 14.80
CA ARG A 311 29.81 -6.28 15.18
C ARG A 311 29.42 -6.81 16.57
N ASP A 312 28.66 -6.06 17.38
CA ASP A 312 28.35 -6.36 18.78
C ASP A 312 26.83 -6.40 19.09
N SER A 313 26.07 -7.13 18.26
CA SER A 313 24.60 -7.09 18.25
C SER A 313 23.88 -7.99 19.29
N LYS A 314 24.49 -8.34 20.42
CA LYS A 314 23.83 -9.23 21.41
C LYS A 314 22.68 -8.58 22.21
N LYS A 315 22.35 -7.30 22.00
CA LYS A 315 21.37 -6.55 22.82
C LYS A 315 20.36 -5.67 22.07
N LYS A 316 20.31 -5.68 20.73
CA LYS A 316 19.29 -4.92 19.97
C LYS A 316 18.21 -5.85 19.45
N GLU A 317 16.97 -5.38 19.44
CA GLU A 317 15.87 -6.06 18.75
C GLU A 317 16.21 -6.24 17.26
N GLU A 318 15.96 -7.43 16.72
CA GLU A 318 16.18 -7.73 15.30
C GLU A 318 15.27 -6.83 14.44
N THR A 319 15.87 -6.13 13.47
CA THR A 319 15.11 -5.31 12.51
C THR A 319 14.20 -6.18 11.63
N PRO A 320 13.13 -5.62 11.03
CA PRO A 320 12.29 -6.36 10.07
C PRO A 320 13.12 -7.10 9.01
N TYR A 321 14.09 -6.43 8.38
CA TYR A 321 14.99 -7.03 7.41
C TYR A 321 15.75 -8.24 7.96
N GLN A 322 16.33 -8.13 9.17
CA GLN A 322 17.11 -9.21 9.79
C GLN A 322 16.23 -10.42 10.10
N ARG A 323 15.02 -10.21 10.62
CA ARG A 323 14.07 -11.30 10.90
C ARG A 323 13.70 -12.05 9.63
N VAL A 324 13.34 -11.31 8.57
CA VAL A 324 12.95 -11.92 7.29
C VAL A 324 14.15 -12.62 6.63
N SER A 325 15.32 -11.98 6.56
CA SER A 325 16.51 -12.58 5.94
C SER A 325 16.98 -13.85 6.65
N LYS A 326 16.88 -13.91 7.99
CA LYS A 326 17.21 -15.10 8.79
C LYS A 326 16.23 -16.25 8.54
N LYS A 327 14.98 -15.92 8.26
CA LYS A 327 13.90 -16.87 7.95
C LYS A 327 14.06 -17.46 6.55
N TYR A 328 14.38 -16.62 5.56
CA TYR A 328 14.56 -17.02 4.16
C TYR A 328 16.04 -17.03 3.74
N LYS A 329 16.82 -17.99 4.26
CA LYS A 329 18.28 -18.03 4.09
C LYS A 329 18.78 -18.14 2.63
N ASN A 330 17.93 -18.60 1.72
CA ASN A 330 18.28 -18.85 0.32
C ASN A 330 17.93 -17.66 -0.60
N VAL A 331 17.67 -16.48 -0.04
CA VAL A 331 17.29 -15.27 -0.80
C VAL A 331 18.01 -14.06 -0.22
N SER A 332 18.66 -13.30 -1.10
CA SER A 332 19.14 -11.97 -0.76
C SER A 332 17.97 -11.00 -0.89
N LEU A 333 17.59 -10.35 0.21
CA LEU A 333 16.59 -9.25 0.20
C LEU A 333 17.26 -7.88 0.16
N ARG A 334 18.55 -7.84 -0.18
CA ARG A 334 19.33 -6.60 -0.34
C ARG A 334 18.92 -5.86 -1.60
N ASP A 335 18.77 -6.58 -2.70
CA ASP A 335 18.23 -6.06 -3.95
C ASP A 335 16.84 -6.66 -4.13
N LEU A 336 15.83 -5.80 -4.24
CA LEU A 336 14.45 -6.22 -4.41
C LEU A 336 14.01 -6.17 -5.89
N LEU A 337 14.96 -5.97 -6.82
CA LEU A 337 14.81 -5.80 -8.28
C LEU A 337 14.03 -4.59 -8.75
N VAL A 338 13.03 -4.18 -7.97
CA VAL A 338 12.29 -2.93 -8.14
C VAL A 338 12.41 -2.06 -6.90
N GLU A 339 12.22 -0.76 -7.07
CA GLU A 339 12.27 0.20 -5.96
C GLU A 339 11.38 -0.24 -4.79
N GLU A 340 11.84 -0.02 -3.55
CA GLU A 340 11.08 -0.32 -2.34
C GLU A 340 9.70 0.36 -2.34
N SER A 341 9.61 1.56 -2.91
CA SER A 341 8.37 2.33 -3.02
C SER A 341 7.35 1.70 -3.98
N ILE A 342 7.80 0.96 -5.01
CA ILE A 342 6.92 0.19 -5.90
C ILE A 342 6.28 -0.97 -5.13
N TRP A 343 7.07 -1.69 -4.32
CA TRP A 343 6.55 -2.73 -3.45
C TRP A 343 5.53 -2.17 -2.45
N ILE A 344 5.85 -1.04 -1.82
CA ILE A 344 4.95 -0.36 -0.88
C ILE A 344 3.65 0.03 -1.58
N ASP A 345 3.72 0.70 -2.73
CA ASP A 345 2.54 1.13 -3.49
C ASP A 345 1.67 -0.07 -3.90
N PHE A 346 2.30 -1.18 -4.31
CA PHE A 346 1.57 -2.38 -4.72
C PHE A 346 0.88 -3.06 -3.54
N PHE A 347 1.58 -3.31 -2.44
CA PHE A 347 1.03 -4.05 -1.30
C PHE A 347 0.10 -3.22 -0.41
N ASP A 348 0.30 -1.91 -0.31
CA ASP A 348 -0.50 -1.01 0.55
C ASP A 348 -1.67 -0.37 -0.20
N ARG A 349 -1.45 0.06 -1.46
CA ARG A 349 -2.42 0.84 -2.24
C ARG A 349 -3.01 0.07 -3.41
N GLY A 350 -2.44 -1.09 -3.73
CA GLY A 350 -2.85 -1.86 -4.90
C GLY A 350 -2.50 -1.18 -6.23
N CYS A 351 -1.59 -0.21 -6.28
CA CYS A 351 -1.23 0.50 -7.51
C CYS A 351 0.23 0.31 -7.90
N CYS A 352 0.51 0.33 -9.20
CA CYS A 352 1.86 0.21 -9.77
C CYS A 352 1.94 1.03 -11.07
N SER A 353 3.15 1.40 -11.50
CA SER A 353 3.40 2.06 -12.80
C SER A 353 4.35 1.18 -13.61
N GLU A 354 3.94 0.88 -14.84
CA GLU A 354 4.72 0.06 -15.78
C GLU A 354 6.07 0.73 -16.08
N GLU A 355 6.08 2.05 -16.28
CA GLU A 355 7.30 2.81 -16.56
C GLU A 355 8.30 2.70 -15.40
N ARG A 356 7.84 2.83 -14.16
CA ARG A 356 8.70 2.73 -12.97
C ARG A 356 9.24 1.32 -12.76
N VAL A 357 8.41 0.30 -12.98
CA VAL A 357 8.83 -1.11 -12.91
C VAL A 357 9.90 -1.38 -13.96
N GLN A 358 9.65 -0.98 -15.21
CA GLN A 358 10.61 -1.13 -16.30
C GLN A 358 11.94 -0.44 -15.97
N GLU A 359 11.91 0.82 -15.55
CA GLU A 359 13.11 1.59 -15.22
C GLU A 359 13.94 0.95 -14.10
N SER A 360 13.28 0.37 -13.08
CA SER A 360 13.99 -0.38 -12.04
C SER A 360 14.61 -1.66 -12.56
N LEU A 361 13.85 -2.46 -13.32
CA LEU A 361 14.32 -3.74 -13.83
C LEU A 361 15.51 -3.56 -14.78
N GLU A 362 15.50 -2.50 -15.61
CA GLU A 362 16.61 -2.13 -16.50
C GLU A 362 17.92 -1.80 -15.77
N LYS A 363 17.86 -1.56 -14.45
CA LYS A 363 19.04 -1.30 -13.60
C LYS A 363 19.40 -2.47 -12.69
N SER A 364 18.66 -3.57 -12.77
CA SER A 364 18.98 -4.82 -12.07
C SER A 364 20.19 -5.53 -12.68
N GLU A 365 20.69 -6.55 -11.99
CA GLU A 365 21.79 -7.40 -12.48
C GLU A 365 21.51 -8.04 -13.85
N TYR A 366 20.25 -8.30 -14.18
CA TYR A 366 19.81 -8.95 -15.42
C TYR A 366 19.99 -8.07 -16.68
N TYR A 367 20.21 -6.77 -16.50
CA TYR A 367 20.42 -5.80 -17.57
C TYR A 367 21.84 -5.24 -17.61
N ARG A 368 22.71 -5.66 -16.68
CA ARG A 368 24.11 -5.19 -16.68
C ARG A 368 24.79 -5.67 -17.95
N THR A 369 25.26 -4.71 -18.73
CA THR A 369 26.11 -4.92 -19.91
C THR A 369 27.44 -4.17 -19.73
N GLU A 370 28.39 -4.37 -20.65
CA GLU A 370 29.65 -3.61 -20.67
C GLU A 370 29.45 -2.08 -20.75
N ASN A 371 28.29 -1.62 -21.24
CA ASN A 371 27.95 -0.19 -21.36
C ASN A 371 27.20 0.39 -20.16
N THR A 372 27.07 -0.37 -19.06
CA THR A 372 26.38 0.10 -17.85
C THR A 372 27.13 1.31 -17.26
N PRO A 373 26.48 2.45 -16.97
CA PRO A 373 27.15 3.60 -16.37
C PRO A 373 27.86 3.23 -15.06
N ASP A 374 29.09 3.72 -14.87
CA ASP A 374 29.92 3.33 -13.73
C ASP A 374 29.29 3.69 -12.38
N TRP A 375 28.48 4.76 -12.30
CA TRP A 375 27.74 5.09 -11.08
C TRP A 375 26.67 4.03 -10.72
N VAL A 376 26.05 3.39 -11.73
CA VAL A 376 25.10 2.28 -11.52
C VAL A 376 25.86 1.03 -11.08
N ARG A 377 27.02 0.75 -11.70
CA ARG A 377 27.90 -0.34 -11.26
C ARG A 377 28.33 -0.15 -9.80
N LEU A 378 28.71 1.08 -9.44
CA LEU A 378 29.10 1.43 -8.07
C LEU A 378 27.92 1.39 -7.08
N TRP A 379 26.70 1.71 -7.51
CA TRP A 379 25.49 1.52 -6.69
C TRP A 379 25.34 0.06 -6.26
N HIS A 380 25.71 -0.87 -7.16
CA HIS A 380 25.74 -2.31 -6.94
C HIS A 380 27.07 -2.84 -6.35
N SER A 381 27.86 -1.96 -5.71
CA SER A 381 29.22 -2.22 -5.22
C SER A 381 29.46 -3.59 -4.58
N MET A 382 28.57 -4.11 -3.72
CA MET A 382 28.84 -5.39 -3.05
C MET A 382 28.67 -6.64 -3.93
N ASP A 383 28.29 -6.47 -5.21
CA ASP A 383 28.29 -7.55 -6.20
C ASP A 383 29.55 -7.52 -7.07
N LEU A 384 30.43 -6.54 -6.86
CA LEU A 384 31.67 -6.37 -7.62
C LEU A 384 32.84 -7.05 -6.92
N SER A 385 33.78 -7.58 -7.71
CA SER A 385 35.11 -7.91 -7.18
C SER A 385 35.89 -6.66 -6.76
N ASP A 386 36.94 -6.83 -5.96
CA ASP A 386 37.76 -5.71 -5.46
C ASP A 386 38.35 -4.86 -6.61
N ASP A 387 38.76 -5.50 -7.72
CA ASP A 387 39.31 -4.86 -8.90
C ASP A 387 38.24 -4.07 -9.67
N GLU A 388 37.06 -4.65 -9.86
CA GLU A 388 35.92 -3.99 -10.50
C GLU A 388 35.42 -2.81 -9.67
N PHE A 389 35.32 -2.97 -8.35
CA PHE A 389 34.94 -1.93 -7.43
C PHE A 389 35.93 -0.77 -7.48
N SER A 390 37.23 -1.06 -7.39
CA SER A 390 38.28 -0.03 -7.43
C SER A 390 38.25 0.75 -8.75
N THR A 391 38.00 0.07 -9.86
CA THR A 391 37.89 0.69 -11.19
C THR A 391 36.65 1.59 -11.28
N ALA A 392 35.47 1.10 -10.87
CA ALA A 392 34.24 1.88 -10.89
C ALA A 392 34.32 3.08 -9.95
N LEU A 393 34.88 2.90 -8.74
CA LEU A 393 35.04 3.99 -7.77
C LEU A 393 35.94 5.10 -8.33
N ALA A 394 37.10 4.75 -8.90
CA ALA A 394 38.01 5.74 -9.47
C ALA A 394 37.38 6.51 -10.63
N SER A 395 36.61 5.83 -11.49
CA SER A 395 35.87 6.46 -12.59
C SER A 395 34.83 7.46 -12.07
N VAL A 396 33.99 7.02 -11.12
CA VAL A 396 32.92 7.85 -10.56
C VAL A 396 33.46 9.01 -9.74
N GLU A 397 34.54 8.82 -8.95
CA GLU A 397 35.21 9.92 -8.24
C GLU A 397 35.72 10.98 -9.22
N ASN A 398 36.39 10.57 -10.30
CA ASN A 398 36.89 11.49 -11.31
C ASN A 398 35.76 12.31 -11.94
N ASP A 399 34.67 11.66 -12.35
CA ASP A 399 33.55 12.33 -13.01
C ASP A 399 32.74 13.22 -12.05
N PHE A 400 32.58 12.79 -10.79
CA PHE A 400 31.87 13.55 -9.77
C PHE A 400 32.65 14.80 -9.35
N PHE A 401 33.94 14.66 -9.00
CA PHE A 401 34.74 15.80 -8.56
C PHE A 401 35.15 16.74 -9.71
N ALA A 402 35.07 16.28 -10.96
CA ALA A 402 35.17 17.13 -12.15
C ALA A 402 33.83 17.72 -12.61
N MET A 403 32.74 17.51 -11.85
CA MET A 403 31.40 18.05 -12.11
C MET A 403 30.80 17.71 -13.49
N LYS A 404 30.97 16.46 -13.98
CA LYS A 404 30.57 16.06 -15.34
C LYS A 404 29.10 15.61 -15.52
N TYR A 405 28.41 15.26 -14.45
CA TYR A 405 27.02 14.84 -14.48
C TYR A 405 26.09 16.06 -14.55
N SER A 406 25.24 16.12 -15.56
CA SER A 406 24.21 17.16 -15.70
C SER A 406 22.91 16.81 -14.99
N GLU A 407 22.66 15.53 -14.72
CA GLU A 407 21.41 15.08 -14.13
C GLU A 407 21.45 15.12 -12.60
N LEU A 408 20.56 15.92 -12.01
CA LEU A 408 20.41 16.06 -10.55
C LEU A 408 20.24 14.70 -9.84
N GLY A 409 19.50 13.77 -10.46
CA GLY A 409 19.28 12.44 -9.91
C GLY A 409 20.56 11.60 -9.80
N VAL A 410 21.46 11.70 -10.77
CA VAL A 410 22.78 11.03 -10.72
C VAL A 410 23.65 11.63 -9.63
N VAL A 411 23.68 12.97 -9.52
CA VAL A 411 24.42 13.65 -8.46
C VAL A 411 23.91 13.21 -7.08
N ARG A 412 22.59 13.16 -6.86
CA ARG A 412 21.98 12.63 -5.62
C ARG A 412 22.42 11.19 -5.34
N HIS A 413 22.40 10.30 -6.33
CA HIS A 413 22.85 8.91 -6.18
C HIS A 413 24.31 8.80 -5.76
N VAL A 414 25.19 9.51 -6.47
CA VAL A 414 26.64 9.47 -6.20
C VAL A 414 26.93 10.03 -4.80
N THR A 415 26.28 11.12 -4.39
CA THR A 415 26.42 11.65 -3.02
C THR A 415 26.00 10.60 -1.98
N GLY A 416 24.85 9.95 -2.16
CA GLY A 416 24.39 8.89 -1.24
C GLY A 416 25.37 7.71 -1.15
N ILE A 417 25.90 7.26 -2.30
CA ILE A 417 26.90 6.18 -2.38
C ILE A 417 28.18 6.61 -1.65
N PHE A 418 28.66 7.83 -1.87
CA PHE A 418 29.88 8.34 -1.25
C PHE A 418 29.74 8.51 0.26
N LEU A 419 28.60 8.99 0.75
CA LEU A 419 28.29 9.05 2.19
C LEU A 419 28.37 7.64 2.82
N TRP A 420 27.83 6.63 2.13
CA TRP A 420 27.91 5.25 2.56
C TRP A 420 29.35 4.71 2.55
N LEU A 421 30.09 4.91 1.45
CA LEU A 421 31.49 4.48 1.33
C LEU A 421 32.40 5.13 2.38
N SER A 422 32.17 6.40 2.69
CA SER A 422 32.86 7.14 3.76
C SER A 422 32.57 6.52 5.13
N LYS A 423 31.29 6.21 5.41
CA LYS A 423 30.85 5.58 6.66
C LYS A 423 31.50 4.20 6.89
N ILE A 424 31.72 3.42 5.83
CA ILE A 424 32.35 2.09 5.93
C ILE A 424 33.88 2.10 5.75
N GLY A 425 34.49 3.28 5.57
CA GLY A 425 35.95 3.45 5.47
C GLY A 425 36.55 3.08 4.12
N LEU A 426 35.75 2.93 3.07
CA LEU A 426 36.22 2.68 1.69
C LEU A 426 36.47 3.96 0.89
N MET A 427 36.17 5.13 1.47
CA MET A 427 36.45 6.43 0.89
C MET A 427 37.22 7.29 1.88
N LYS A 428 38.23 8.03 1.38
CA LYS A 428 39.10 8.87 2.22
C LYS A 428 38.42 10.15 2.70
N LYS A 429 37.51 10.71 1.88
CA LYS A 429 36.77 11.92 2.22
C LYS A 429 35.77 11.66 3.32
N THR A 430 35.63 12.62 4.23
CA THR A 430 34.65 12.60 5.30
C THR A 430 33.24 12.88 4.75
N ARG A 431 32.21 12.42 5.46
CA ARG A 431 30.80 12.69 5.11
C ARG A 431 30.50 14.18 4.97
N ARG A 432 31.13 15.01 5.81
CA ARG A 432 30.98 16.47 5.75
C ARG A 432 31.59 17.06 4.48
N GLU A 433 32.81 16.66 4.11
CA GLU A 433 33.45 17.12 2.87
C GLU A 433 32.64 16.69 1.62
N ILE A 434 32.05 15.49 1.65
CA ILE A 434 31.18 15.00 0.57
C ILE A 434 29.94 15.87 0.45
N LEU A 435 29.28 16.18 1.57
CA LEU A 435 28.10 17.05 1.59
C LEU A 435 28.43 18.46 1.08
N GLU A 436 29.49 19.08 1.60
CA GLU A 436 29.93 20.43 1.22
C GLU A 436 30.21 20.51 -0.29
N PHE A 437 30.96 19.54 -0.84
CA PHE A 437 31.20 19.48 -2.28
C PHE A 437 29.91 19.24 -3.07
N SER A 438 29.04 18.35 -2.59
CA SER A 438 27.77 18.05 -3.26
C SER A 438 26.89 19.31 -3.35
N CYS A 439 26.78 20.10 -2.28
CA CYS A 439 26.07 21.38 -2.29
C CYS A 439 26.66 22.35 -3.33
N SER A 440 27.99 22.48 -3.39
CA SER A 440 28.67 23.29 -4.42
C SER A 440 28.42 22.76 -5.84
N TYR A 441 28.23 21.45 -6.00
CA TYR A 441 27.88 20.86 -7.30
C TYR A 441 26.43 21.18 -7.67
N ILE A 442 25.49 21.20 -6.71
CA ILE A 442 24.12 21.66 -6.97
C ILE A 442 24.12 23.14 -7.40
N ASP A 443 24.96 23.99 -6.78
CA ASP A 443 25.18 25.37 -7.24
C ASP A 443 25.69 25.40 -8.70
N HIS A 444 26.65 24.54 -9.06
CA HIS A 444 27.13 24.44 -10.44
C HIS A 444 26.04 23.97 -11.43
N LEU A 445 25.19 23.03 -11.04
CA LEU A 445 24.04 22.61 -11.86
C LEU A 445 23.07 23.77 -12.09
N LYS A 446 22.86 24.61 -11.06
CA LYS A 446 22.06 25.83 -11.20
C LYS A 446 22.71 26.82 -12.18
N GLU A 447 24.00 27.12 -12.02
CA GLU A 447 24.74 28.04 -12.89
C GLU A 447 24.77 27.59 -14.36
N THR A 448 24.75 26.28 -14.60
CA THR A 448 24.76 25.69 -15.94
C THR A 448 23.36 25.43 -16.51
N GLY A 449 22.29 25.80 -15.80
CA GLY A 449 20.90 25.61 -16.22
C GLY A 449 20.41 24.16 -16.20
N ASN A 450 21.13 23.27 -15.52
CA ASN A 450 20.83 21.84 -15.41
C ASN A 450 20.06 21.46 -14.13
N LEU A 451 19.79 22.43 -13.24
CA LEU A 451 18.92 22.22 -12.09
C LEU A 451 17.46 22.33 -12.55
N ASN A 452 16.77 21.18 -12.66
CA ASN A 452 15.39 21.07 -13.16
C ASN A 452 14.49 22.24 -12.69
N SER A 453 14.15 23.13 -13.63
CA SER A 453 13.36 24.35 -13.41
C SER A 453 11.85 24.14 -13.52
N GLN A 454 11.38 22.90 -13.74
CA GLN A 454 9.96 22.68 -13.92
C GLN A 454 9.22 22.86 -12.59
N VAL A 455 8.43 23.93 -12.52
CA VAL A 455 7.38 24.20 -11.53
C VAL A 455 6.31 23.12 -11.68
N SER A 456 6.64 21.88 -11.34
CA SER A 456 5.66 20.81 -11.34
C SER A 456 4.95 20.85 -9.99
N ASN A 457 3.64 21.12 -10.01
CA ASN A 457 2.73 20.98 -8.86
C ASN A 457 2.57 19.51 -8.41
N LYS A 458 3.53 18.62 -8.72
CA LYS A 458 3.50 17.23 -8.30
C LYS A 458 3.99 17.11 -6.85
N PRO A 459 3.42 16.19 -6.06
CA PRO A 459 3.91 15.95 -4.70
C PRO A 459 5.37 15.50 -4.72
N ARG A 460 6.29 16.35 -4.22
CA ARG A 460 7.73 16.09 -4.14
C ARG A 460 8.13 14.90 -3.25
N PHE A 461 7.17 14.32 -2.51
CA PHE A 461 7.44 13.30 -1.50
C PHE A 461 8.17 12.06 -2.02
N ARG A 462 7.98 11.66 -3.29
CA ARG A 462 8.67 10.49 -3.87
C ARG A 462 10.06 10.81 -4.44
N GLU A 463 10.38 12.08 -4.71
CA GLU A 463 11.66 12.48 -5.31
C GLU A 463 12.86 12.33 -4.36
N TYR A 464 12.60 12.18 -3.05
CA TYR A 464 13.65 12.01 -2.04
C TYR A 464 13.95 10.54 -1.71
N GLU A 465 13.16 9.61 -2.23
CA GLU A 465 13.27 8.17 -1.93
C GLU A 465 14.09 7.42 -3.00
N SER A 466 13.86 7.76 -4.26
CA SER A 466 14.47 7.11 -5.42
C SER A 466 14.56 8.08 -6.60
N TRP A 467 15.42 7.73 -7.55
CA TRP A 467 15.40 8.33 -8.88
C TRP A 467 15.94 7.32 -9.88
N GLY A 468 15.34 7.31 -11.06
CA GLY A 468 15.79 6.45 -12.12
C GLY A 468 15.70 4.98 -11.71
N GLY A 469 14.56 4.46 -11.28
CA GLY A 469 14.42 3.05 -10.92
C GLY A 469 15.25 2.53 -9.73
N LEU A 470 16.05 3.37 -9.05
CA LEU A 470 16.92 2.97 -7.93
C LEU A 470 16.65 3.83 -6.69
N GLY A 471 16.57 3.18 -5.53
CA GLY A 471 16.53 3.85 -4.23
C GLY A 471 17.87 4.49 -3.84
N PHE A 472 17.81 5.65 -3.18
CA PHE A 472 19.02 6.37 -2.74
C PHE A 472 19.70 5.70 -1.54
N HIS A 473 21.05 5.67 -1.56
CA HIS A 473 21.87 5.24 -0.42
C HIS A 473 21.91 6.33 0.67
N GLU A 474 21.99 5.91 1.94
CA GLU A 474 22.04 6.80 3.12
C GLU A 474 20.91 7.86 3.15
N LYS A 475 19.76 7.61 2.51
CA LYS A 475 18.63 8.56 2.44
C LYS A 475 18.11 9.03 3.80
N GLU A 476 18.26 8.19 4.82
CA GLU A 476 17.87 8.50 6.20
C GLU A 476 18.90 9.29 7.00
N SER A 477 20.11 9.45 6.47
CA SER A 477 21.17 10.18 7.15
C SER A 477 20.91 11.67 7.22
N ASP A 478 21.45 12.31 8.27
CA ASP A 478 21.33 13.76 8.45
C ASP A 478 21.96 14.53 7.28
N GLU A 479 23.10 14.05 6.76
CA GLU A 479 23.76 14.69 5.62
C GLU A 479 22.93 14.60 4.33
N PHE A 480 22.29 13.46 4.06
CA PHE A 480 21.44 13.33 2.87
C PHE A 480 20.17 14.19 2.99
N LYS A 481 19.59 14.29 4.19
CA LYS A 481 18.47 15.20 4.48
C LYS A 481 18.89 16.67 4.31
N GLU A 482 20.12 17.02 4.66
CA GLU A 482 20.68 18.36 4.45
C GLU A 482 20.92 18.65 2.96
N LEU A 483 21.43 17.68 2.19
CA LEU A 483 21.56 17.77 0.73
C LEU A 483 20.19 18.09 0.08
N ASN A 484 19.14 17.37 0.46
CA ASN A 484 17.80 17.60 -0.08
C ASN A 484 17.30 19.02 0.19
N LYS A 485 17.51 19.55 1.40
CA LYS A 485 17.19 20.96 1.72
C LYS A 485 18.00 21.94 0.88
N CYS A 486 19.28 21.65 0.63
CA CYS A 486 20.11 22.47 -0.25
C CYS A 486 19.55 22.50 -1.68
N ILE A 487 19.16 21.33 -2.20
CA ILE A 487 18.56 21.19 -3.53
C ILE A 487 17.24 21.94 -3.61
N ASP A 488 16.36 21.84 -2.61
CA ASP A 488 15.10 22.56 -2.58
C ASP A 488 15.31 24.07 -2.64
N ARG A 489 16.21 24.59 -1.79
CA ARG A 489 16.56 26.02 -1.75
C ARG A 489 17.12 26.51 -3.09
N LEU A 490 18.05 25.76 -3.69
CA LEU A 490 18.70 26.15 -4.93
C LEU A 490 17.78 26.03 -6.14
N SER A 491 16.89 25.03 -6.14
CA SER A 491 15.88 24.87 -7.19
C SER A 491 14.88 26.02 -7.14
N GLU A 492 14.44 26.42 -5.94
CA GLU A 492 13.57 27.60 -5.77
C GLU A 492 14.27 28.90 -6.23
N GLN A 493 15.54 29.08 -5.89
CA GLN A 493 16.31 30.24 -6.38
C GLN A 493 16.49 30.23 -7.90
N ALA A 494 16.78 29.07 -8.51
CA ALA A 494 16.94 28.92 -9.95
C ALA A 494 15.65 29.31 -10.70
N VAL A 495 14.51 28.89 -10.19
CA VAL A 495 13.19 29.25 -10.74
C VAL A 495 12.97 30.77 -10.63
N ILE A 496 13.30 31.39 -9.49
CA ILE A 496 13.16 32.84 -9.31
C ILE A 496 14.09 33.63 -10.24
N GLU A 497 15.33 33.16 -10.46
CA GLU A 497 16.30 33.80 -11.36
C GLU A 497 15.90 33.71 -12.84
N ASP A 498 15.06 32.75 -13.20
CA ASP A 498 14.52 32.59 -14.56
C ASP A 498 13.28 33.50 -14.81
N TYR A 499 12.66 34.03 -13.76
CA TYR A 499 11.48 34.88 -13.87
C TYR A 499 11.64 36.14 -14.73
N PRO A 500 12.78 36.86 -14.73
CA PRO A 500 12.99 37.97 -15.67
C PRO A 500 12.95 37.50 -17.14
N THR A 501 13.54 36.35 -17.46
CA THR A 501 13.51 35.77 -18.82
C THR A 501 12.09 35.36 -19.21
N ALA A 502 11.40 34.63 -18.33
CA ALA A 502 9.99 34.26 -18.51
C ALA A 502 9.08 35.51 -18.62
N GLY A 503 9.44 36.59 -17.92
CA GLY A 503 8.80 37.89 -17.99
C GLY A 503 8.95 38.56 -19.36
N ASP A 504 10.17 38.56 -19.92
CA ASP A 504 10.43 39.04 -21.27
C ASP A 504 9.66 38.19 -22.31
N GLU A 505 9.57 36.86 -22.15
CA GLU A 505 8.73 36.00 -23.00
C GLU A 505 7.23 36.37 -22.90
N LEU A 506 6.71 36.63 -21.70
CA LEU A 506 5.34 37.11 -21.52
C LEU A 506 5.10 38.44 -22.25
N ILE A 507 6.08 39.37 -22.26
CA ILE A 507 5.98 40.60 -23.05
C ILE A 507 5.85 40.28 -24.54
N HIS A 508 6.65 39.36 -25.09
CA HIS A 508 6.58 38.98 -26.51
C HIS A 508 5.19 38.43 -26.89
N LEU A 509 4.60 37.61 -26.01
CA LEU A 509 3.27 37.04 -26.21
C LEU A 509 2.15 38.08 -26.32
N ILE A 510 2.32 39.30 -25.81
CA ILE A 510 1.33 40.38 -25.97
C ILE A 510 1.02 40.61 -27.46
N SER A 511 2.03 40.55 -28.32
CA SER A 511 1.88 40.77 -29.75
C SER A 511 1.70 39.48 -30.56
N GLU A 512 2.34 38.39 -30.15
CA GLU A 512 2.39 37.14 -30.91
C GLU A 512 1.21 36.20 -30.60
N ASP A 513 0.93 35.95 -29.33
CA ASP A 513 -0.17 35.09 -28.88
C ASP A 513 -0.73 35.58 -27.53
N PRO A 514 -1.62 36.60 -27.55
CA PRO A 514 -2.20 37.14 -26.33
C PRO A 514 -3.10 36.14 -25.60
N LYS A 515 -3.58 35.08 -26.27
CA LYS A 515 -4.35 34.01 -25.61
C LYS A 515 -3.45 33.13 -24.77
N LEU A 516 -2.23 32.82 -25.24
CA LEU A 516 -1.24 32.10 -24.44
C LEU A 516 -0.79 32.94 -23.23
N PHE A 517 -0.61 34.26 -23.40
CA PHE A 517 -0.38 35.16 -22.25
C PHE A 517 -1.47 34.98 -21.20
N TYR A 518 -2.75 35.08 -21.61
CA TYR A 518 -3.89 34.90 -20.71
C TYR A 518 -3.83 33.53 -20.00
N ARG A 519 -3.65 32.44 -20.75
CA ARG A 519 -3.62 31.09 -20.17
C ARG A 519 -2.48 30.92 -19.17
N LYS A 520 -1.32 31.52 -19.40
CA LYS A 520 -0.14 31.43 -18.50
C LYS A 520 -0.34 32.11 -17.15
N VAL A 521 -1.02 33.26 -17.12
CA VAL A 521 -1.11 34.11 -15.90
C VAL A 521 -2.48 34.06 -15.20
N VAL A 522 -3.45 33.33 -15.75
CA VAL A 522 -4.80 33.20 -15.17
C VAL A 522 -5.11 31.74 -14.91
N LEU A 523 -5.75 31.47 -13.76
CA LEU A 523 -6.24 30.13 -13.45
C LEU A 523 -7.28 29.70 -14.49
N CYS A 524 -6.95 28.67 -15.27
CA CYS A 524 -7.84 28.07 -16.26
C CYS A 524 -7.63 26.55 -16.34
N ASN A 525 -8.53 25.83 -17.01
CA ASN A 525 -8.43 24.38 -17.21
C ASN A 525 -7.46 24.02 -18.35
N ASP A 526 -6.26 24.57 -18.30
CA ASP A 526 -5.20 24.36 -19.30
C ASP A 526 -3.88 24.07 -18.58
N SER A 527 -3.02 23.23 -19.17
CA SER A 527 -1.69 22.92 -18.64
C SER A 527 -0.72 24.11 -18.71
N ASP A 528 -1.04 25.13 -19.51
CA ASP A 528 -0.22 26.33 -19.68
C ASP A 528 -0.25 27.27 -18.45
N ASN A 529 -1.17 27.07 -17.49
CA ASN A 529 -1.46 27.99 -16.37
C ASN A 529 -0.41 28.03 -15.25
N ILE A 530 0.87 28.16 -15.59
CA ILE A 530 1.98 27.98 -14.64
C ILE A 530 2.27 29.18 -13.74
N TYR A 531 1.80 30.39 -14.05
CA TYR A 531 2.11 31.61 -13.29
C TYR A 531 0.91 32.23 -12.55
N TYR A 532 -0.26 31.57 -12.49
CA TYR A 532 -1.48 32.18 -11.94
C TYR A 532 -1.38 32.59 -10.45
N GLU A 533 -0.58 31.87 -9.67
CA GLU A 533 -0.29 32.17 -8.25
C GLU A 533 1.13 32.73 -8.02
N ILE A 534 1.95 32.81 -9.07
CA ILE A 534 3.33 33.28 -8.99
C ILE A 534 3.35 34.78 -9.28
N PRO A 535 3.92 35.65 -8.41
CA PRO A 535 4.01 37.09 -8.63
C PRO A 535 5.04 37.45 -9.72
N ILE A 536 4.86 36.93 -10.94
CA ILE A 536 5.79 37.01 -12.06
C ILE A 536 5.96 38.45 -12.56
N PHE A 537 4.91 39.29 -12.47
CA PHE A 537 4.97 40.65 -13.02
C PHE A 537 5.93 41.56 -12.26
N GLN A 538 6.25 41.27 -10.98
CA GLN A 538 7.25 42.06 -10.25
C GLN A 538 8.65 41.98 -10.88
N TYR A 539 8.91 40.94 -11.68
CA TYR A 539 10.19 40.71 -12.38
C TYR A 539 10.19 41.26 -13.80
N ILE A 540 9.09 41.87 -14.26
CA ILE A 540 8.95 42.44 -15.60
C ILE A 540 9.31 43.92 -15.56
N ASP A 541 10.06 44.40 -16.54
CA ASP A 541 10.29 45.84 -16.71
C ASP A 541 8.98 46.54 -17.13
N SER A 542 8.49 47.48 -16.29
CA SER A 542 7.22 48.16 -16.52
C SER A 542 7.22 49.02 -17.79
N GLU A 543 8.36 49.58 -18.20
CA GLU A 543 8.45 50.38 -19.43
C GLU A 543 8.34 49.48 -20.66
N LYS A 544 9.10 48.37 -20.70
CA LYS A 544 9.01 47.39 -21.79
C LYS A 544 7.58 46.85 -21.93
N PHE A 545 6.93 46.50 -20.81
CA PHE A 545 5.55 46.01 -20.83
C PHE A 545 4.59 47.06 -21.42
N VAL A 546 4.68 48.32 -20.96
CA VAL A 546 3.80 49.40 -21.44
C VAL A 546 4.05 49.69 -22.92
N GLU A 547 5.29 49.68 -23.38
CA GLU A 547 5.61 49.86 -24.80
C GLU A 547 5.03 48.75 -25.68
N ALA A 548 5.19 47.49 -25.27
CA ALA A 548 4.61 46.36 -25.97
C ALA A 548 3.07 46.42 -25.99
N PHE A 549 2.45 46.70 -24.83
CA PHE A 549 0.99 46.82 -24.70
C PHE A 549 0.41 47.94 -25.56
N VAL A 550 1.01 49.14 -25.52
CA VAL A 550 0.53 50.30 -26.31
C VAL A 550 0.69 50.05 -27.81
N SER A 551 1.76 49.36 -28.22
CA SER A 551 2.05 49.05 -29.62
C SER A 551 1.20 47.90 -30.18
N ALA A 552 0.65 47.05 -29.32
CA ALA A 552 -0.15 45.89 -29.72
C ALA A 552 -1.46 46.28 -30.42
N MET A 553 -2.05 45.33 -31.17
CA MET A 553 -3.37 45.52 -31.78
C MET A 553 -4.47 45.62 -30.71
N PRO A 554 -5.59 46.31 -30.98
CA PRO A 554 -6.67 46.48 -30.00
C PRO A 554 -7.20 45.17 -29.39
N ASP A 555 -7.35 44.12 -30.19
CA ASP A 555 -7.83 42.81 -29.72
C ASP A 555 -6.84 42.14 -28.76
N SER A 556 -5.54 42.27 -29.04
CA SER A 556 -4.48 41.84 -28.12
C SER A 556 -4.57 42.61 -26.80
N ARG A 557 -4.67 43.94 -26.84
CA ARG A 557 -4.82 44.77 -25.63
C ARG A 557 -6.04 44.37 -24.80
N ASN A 558 -7.18 44.13 -25.45
CA ASN A 558 -8.39 43.67 -24.76
C ASN A 558 -8.18 42.34 -24.03
N THR A 559 -7.46 41.40 -24.66
CA THR A 559 -7.13 40.10 -24.07
C THR A 559 -6.21 40.25 -22.85
N ILE A 560 -5.17 41.08 -22.95
CA ILE A 560 -4.28 41.38 -21.82
C ILE A 560 -5.06 42.05 -20.69
N CYS A 561 -5.86 43.07 -20.99
CA CYS A 561 -6.73 43.72 -20.01
C CYS A 561 -7.64 42.73 -19.27
N TYR A 562 -8.25 41.78 -20.00
CA TYR A 562 -9.07 40.73 -19.39
C TYR A 562 -8.25 39.80 -18.49
N ALA A 563 -7.00 39.49 -18.85
CA ALA A 563 -6.10 38.71 -18.00
C ALA A 563 -5.87 39.38 -16.64
N PHE A 564 -5.62 40.69 -16.62
CA PHE A 564 -5.47 41.46 -15.38
C PHE A 564 -6.75 41.45 -14.54
N SER A 565 -7.93 41.56 -15.16
CA SER A 565 -9.19 41.49 -14.38
C SER A 565 -9.41 40.12 -13.73
N GLU A 566 -9.10 39.02 -14.41
CA GLU A 566 -9.36 37.68 -13.88
C GLU A 566 -8.29 37.24 -12.87
N ARG A 567 -7.03 37.67 -13.06
CA ARG A 567 -5.90 37.30 -12.18
C ARG A 567 -6.08 37.79 -10.75
N TYR A 568 -6.48 39.06 -10.55
CA TYR A 568 -6.60 39.67 -9.20
C TYR A 568 -8.01 39.59 -8.60
N LYS A 569 -8.92 38.84 -9.24
CA LYS A 569 -10.34 38.75 -8.87
C LYS A 569 -10.60 38.04 -7.55
N PHE A 570 -9.70 37.14 -7.14
CA PHE A 570 -9.89 36.25 -5.99
C PHE A 570 -8.84 36.52 -4.91
N ASP A 571 -9.29 36.83 -3.70
CA ASP A 571 -8.41 37.16 -2.55
C ASP A 571 -7.41 36.05 -2.19
N ASN A 572 -7.77 34.79 -2.43
CA ASN A 572 -6.89 33.66 -2.16
C ASN A 572 -5.56 33.74 -2.94
N PHE A 573 -5.59 34.27 -4.17
CA PHE A 573 -4.38 34.45 -4.97
C PHE A 573 -3.63 35.74 -4.63
N ASN A 574 -4.37 36.78 -4.23
CA ASN A 574 -3.81 38.08 -3.84
C ASN A 574 -2.83 37.97 -2.65
N THR A 575 -2.92 36.91 -1.84
CA THR A 575 -1.92 36.58 -0.81
C THR A 575 -0.52 36.39 -1.40
N SER A 576 -0.41 35.68 -2.51
CA SER A 576 0.85 35.39 -3.21
C SER A 576 1.24 36.48 -4.21
N LEU A 577 0.24 37.18 -4.77
CA LEU A 577 0.44 38.19 -5.82
C LEU A 577 0.72 39.61 -5.31
N LEU A 578 0.60 39.86 -4.01
CA LEU A 578 0.85 41.17 -3.39
C LEU A 578 2.16 41.87 -3.83
N PRO A 579 3.29 41.15 -4.05
CA PRO A 579 4.52 41.78 -4.55
C PRO A 579 4.37 42.50 -5.91
N GLU A 580 3.34 42.21 -6.70
CA GLU A 580 3.08 42.87 -7.99
C GLU A 580 2.45 44.28 -7.86
N LEU A 581 2.02 44.69 -6.66
CA LEU A 581 1.32 45.96 -6.46
C LEU A 581 2.15 47.18 -6.90
N GLU A 582 3.44 47.22 -6.54
CA GLU A 582 4.30 48.35 -6.92
C GLU A 582 4.57 48.37 -8.44
N TRP A 583 4.64 47.19 -9.05
CA TRP A 583 4.74 47.07 -10.51
C TRP A 583 3.48 47.60 -11.19
N LEU A 584 2.29 47.23 -10.71
CA LEU A 584 1.00 47.72 -11.22
C LEU A 584 0.89 49.24 -11.13
N ARG A 585 1.28 49.83 -10.00
CA ARG A 585 1.31 51.29 -9.82
C ARG A 585 2.19 51.97 -10.86
N ASN A 586 3.38 51.42 -11.11
CA ASN A 586 4.29 51.94 -12.13
C ASN A 586 3.73 51.81 -13.55
N VAL A 587 3.11 50.67 -13.89
CA VAL A 587 2.43 50.48 -15.17
C VAL A 587 1.29 51.49 -15.36
N ILE A 588 0.46 51.71 -14.34
CA ILE A 588 -0.63 52.71 -14.40
C ILE A 588 -0.07 54.11 -14.65
N ARG A 589 1.00 54.51 -13.94
CA ARG A 589 1.66 55.81 -14.14
C ARG A 589 2.17 55.98 -15.57
N LEU A 590 2.88 54.98 -16.10
CA LEU A 590 3.43 55.00 -17.46
C LEU A 590 2.32 55.01 -18.53
N LEU A 591 1.22 54.28 -18.31
CA LEU A 591 0.06 54.31 -19.21
C LEU A 591 -0.63 55.69 -19.20
N GLU A 592 -0.74 56.35 -18.05
CA GLU A 592 -1.25 57.74 -17.94
C GLU A 592 -0.36 58.73 -18.73
N GLU A 593 0.97 58.58 -18.67
CA GLU A 593 1.91 59.40 -19.45
C GLU A 593 1.71 59.18 -20.95
N LYS A 594 1.63 57.92 -21.42
CA LYS A 594 1.32 57.62 -22.83
C LYS A 594 -0.06 58.13 -23.25
N ARG A 595 -1.06 58.06 -22.36
CA ARG A 595 -2.41 58.60 -22.58
C ARG A 595 -2.37 60.12 -22.85
N GLN A 596 -1.61 60.88 -22.07
CA GLN A 596 -1.45 62.33 -22.25
C GLN A 596 -0.80 62.66 -23.60
N LEU A 597 0.21 61.88 -24.03
CA LEU A 597 0.84 62.06 -25.35
C LEU A 597 -0.12 61.81 -26.53
N PHE A 598 -1.20 61.04 -26.30
CA PHE A 598 -2.24 60.76 -27.29
C PHE A 598 -3.54 61.52 -27.05
N GLU A 599 -3.48 62.64 -26.32
CA GLU A 599 -4.65 63.49 -26.09
C GLU A 599 -5.31 63.91 -27.41
N GLY A 600 -6.64 63.83 -27.45
CA GLY A 600 -7.44 64.09 -28.66
C GLY A 600 -7.45 62.96 -29.71
N LYS A 601 -6.76 61.83 -29.48
CA LYS A 601 -6.78 60.66 -30.37
C LYS A 601 -7.61 59.52 -29.78
N ILE A 602 -8.13 58.64 -30.65
CA ILE A 602 -8.86 57.43 -30.22
C ILE A 602 -7.99 56.52 -29.34
N SER A 603 -6.69 56.45 -29.59
CA SER A 603 -5.74 55.70 -28.78
C SER A 603 -5.64 56.26 -27.34
N GLY A 604 -5.69 57.57 -27.16
CA GLY A 604 -5.74 58.20 -25.84
C GLY A 604 -7.02 57.84 -25.07
N TYR A 605 -8.17 57.84 -25.74
CA TYR A 605 -9.44 57.41 -25.14
C TYR A 605 -9.43 55.92 -24.77
N GLN A 606 -8.90 55.06 -25.65
CA GLN A 606 -8.75 53.62 -25.37
C GLN A 606 -7.85 53.38 -24.14
N LEU A 607 -6.70 54.04 -24.07
CA LEU A 607 -5.80 53.93 -22.91
C LEU A 607 -6.49 54.37 -21.62
N GLN A 608 -7.23 55.49 -21.65
CA GLN A 608 -8.03 55.91 -20.49
C GLN A 608 -9.00 54.83 -20.04
N SER A 609 -9.71 54.21 -20.99
CA SER A 609 -10.64 53.12 -20.72
C SER A 609 -9.94 51.91 -20.10
N TYR A 610 -8.78 51.51 -20.64
CA TYR A 610 -8.02 50.38 -20.14
C TYR A 610 -7.51 50.60 -18.72
N ILE A 611 -6.96 51.78 -18.44
CA ILE A 611 -6.48 52.17 -17.11
C ILE A 611 -7.61 52.07 -16.09
N ASN A 612 -8.77 52.68 -16.38
CA ASN A 612 -9.86 52.77 -15.42
C ASN A 612 -10.62 51.46 -15.22
N THR A 613 -10.71 50.63 -16.26
CA THR A 613 -11.55 49.42 -16.23
C THR A 613 -10.79 48.18 -15.77
N TYR A 614 -9.47 48.13 -15.99
CA TYR A 614 -8.69 46.90 -15.76
C TYR A 614 -7.51 47.11 -14.82
N PHE A 615 -6.59 48.03 -15.14
CA PHE A 615 -5.36 48.17 -14.37
C PHE A 615 -5.57 48.79 -12.99
N ARG A 616 -6.39 49.85 -12.88
CA ARG A 616 -6.69 50.51 -11.60
C ARG A 616 -7.48 49.59 -10.67
N PRO A 617 -8.54 48.89 -11.10
CA PRO A 617 -9.20 47.88 -10.26
C PRO A 617 -8.27 46.74 -9.83
N ALA A 618 -7.34 46.30 -10.67
CA ALA A 618 -6.35 45.29 -10.31
C ALA A 618 -5.43 45.78 -9.16
N ALA A 619 -4.95 47.02 -9.21
CA ALA A 619 -4.17 47.60 -8.11
C ALA A 619 -5.01 47.78 -6.84
N GLU A 620 -6.25 48.28 -6.97
CA GLU A 620 -7.18 48.46 -5.85
C GLU A 620 -7.51 47.14 -5.14
N ALA A 621 -7.62 46.03 -5.88
CA ALA A 621 -7.83 44.70 -5.30
C ALA A 621 -6.66 44.29 -4.38
N LEU A 622 -5.41 44.52 -4.80
CA LEU A 622 -4.24 44.24 -3.97
C LEU A 622 -4.11 45.22 -2.78
N GLU A 623 -4.44 46.49 -2.96
CA GLU A 623 -4.44 47.49 -1.88
C GLU A 623 -5.46 47.18 -0.80
N GLN A 624 -6.68 46.79 -1.19
CA GLN A 624 -7.72 46.36 -0.26
C GLN A 624 -7.27 45.12 0.52
N PHE A 625 -6.64 44.16 -0.16
CA PHE A 625 -6.08 42.98 0.49
C PHE A 625 -4.98 43.34 1.50
N GLU A 626 -4.03 44.21 1.13
CA GLU A 626 -2.96 44.68 2.02
C GLU A 626 -3.51 45.35 3.29
N ALA A 627 -4.50 46.24 3.12
CA ALA A 627 -5.15 46.94 4.22
C ALA A 627 -5.92 45.98 5.15
N ASN A 628 -6.59 44.98 4.59
CA ASN A 628 -7.30 43.94 5.36
C ASN A 628 -6.33 43.07 6.17
N LYS A 629 -5.15 42.75 5.61
CA LYS A 629 -4.10 41.98 6.30
C LYS A 629 -3.48 42.75 7.47
N GLN A 630 -3.18 44.03 7.29
CA GLN A 630 -2.66 44.90 8.36
C GLN A 630 -3.68 45.06 9.51
N SER A 631 -4.97 45.17 9.17
CA SER A 631 -6.05 45.26 10.17
C SER A 631 -6.24 43.98 11.00
N GLN A 632 -5.83 42.82 10.48
CA GLN A 632 -5.89 41.53 11.18
C GLN A 632 -4.63 41.21 11.98
N SER A 633 -3.48 41.83 11.67
CA SER A 633 -2.24 41.69 12.46
C SER A 633 -2.19 42.59 13.69
N ASP A 634 -2.98 43.67 13.70
CA ASP A 634 -3.09 44.63 14.79
C ASP A 634 -4.22 44.30 15.80
N SER A 635 -4.96 43.20 15.57
CA SER A 635 -6.01 42.63 16.43
C SER A 635 -5.57 41.32 17.05
#